data_AF-A0A835HHZ0-F1
#
_entry.id   AF-A0A835HHZ0-F1
#
_cell.length_a   1.000
_cell.length_b   1.000
_cell.length_c   1.000
_cell.angle_alpha   90.00
_cell.angle_beta   90.00
_cell.angle_gamma   90.00
#
_symmetry.space_group_name_H-M   'P 1'
#
loop_
_entity.id
_entity.type
_entity.pdbx_description
1 polymer ?
#
loop_
_entity_poly.entity_id
_entity_poly.type
_entity_poly.pdbx_seq_one_letter_code
_entity_poly.pdbx_strand_id
1 'polypeptide(L)'
;MSSNGVDEDDVVGTNEVKEVVMGTNEDEEDVKMSDSEEEEGGFSDNDIMELVDNILSSEKPEPSSKNDKASTSTAMELEDEDDDDEEDERVEEVAFTEEGLSKLCREASRSFFKEYGLLSHQIHSYNDFVENGVQKVFDDIGEIDVEPGYDPSKKGGDGGWRRAKVKFGKVKLEKPMFWSNDSGKALKFLPRHARLQHMTYSSRMKVEIDFECWLFGVASCACVHRHFLRRSVDGGPVDFPLMEVFKLENKSSDKFKTGKETYTQKVGISEEKKEVVIGRIPVMVGSNLCWMNGKEKDDCEFDHGGYFVVKGAEKAFVAQERISLKRLWVFDQPNWNISYRTEIRRLRVDLKIEEVSASECEHLQRTKVLNVHFLGCTIPLWVFLFSLGMPSDKEIIEMIDCNLSDESSVKLLLSTISYADDRHEGFRRGGYSSKKIDELIKGTRFPPKESTRDCLDKYLFPTLTRSKQKALFLGYMVKRLLQSYSGQGKPDNKDDFRNKRLDLAGELLERELRNHIKHAERRMVKAMQRDLYGERSLRQIEHYLDASLITNGLTKAFSTGAWSHHFKYSEKINGVVANLRRTNPLQTMCDMRKTRQHVQYSGKVGDARFPHPSHWGKLCFLSTSDGENCGLVKNMAITGIVSTNLIQPLLGILLVCGMEKLSDDLSPLSLKGKNKIFLNGEWVGVCRDSLSLVNTLKRKRRSKEVPPQVEIKRDQQQEEVRIFTDSGRIPTPFWLLKI
;
A
#
# COMPACT_ATOMS: atom_id res chain seq x y z
N MET A 1 -36.50 54.75 5.01
CA MET A 1 -35.25 55.26 4.44
C MET A 1 -34.60 54.12 3.67
N SER A 2 -34.43 54.30 2.36
CA SER A 2 -33.62 53.51 1.40
C SER A 2 -33.73 51.97 1.32
N SER A 3 -33.63 51.52 0.07
CA SER A 3 -33.15 50.24 -0.49
C SER A 3 -34.09 49.03 -0.65
N ASN A 4 -34.45 48.84 -1.93
CA ASN A 4 -34.39 47.64 -2.79
C ASN A 4 -35.51 46.58 -2.82
N GLY A 5 -35.84 46.19 -4.06
CA GLY A 5 -36.54 44.97 -4.49
C GLY A 5 -37.86 45.28 -5.23
N VAL A 6 -38.26 44.68 -6.35
CA VAL A 6 -37.92 43.38 -6.99
C VAL A 6 -38.38 43.40 -8.47
N ASP A 7 -37.68 42.63 -9.31
CA ASP A 7 -37.92 42.28 -10.73
C ASP A 7 -39.23 41.49 -10.98
N GLU A 8 -40.01 41.86 -11.99
CA GLU A 8 -40.20 41.22 -13.32
C GLU A 8 -41.10 39.96 -13.37
N ASP A 9 -42.26 40.16 -14.02
CA ASP A 9 -43.29 39.21 -14.40
C ASP A 9 -43.08 38.69 -15.85
N ASP A 10 -43.08 37.37 -15.98
CA ASP A 10 -43.96 36.53 -16.83
C ASP A 10 -44.24 36.78 -18.35
N VAL A 11 -44.11 35.65 -19.07
CA VAL A 11 -44.91 35.13 -20.23
C VAL A 11 -44.29 35.13 -21.66
N VAL A 12 -43.88 33.91 -22.04
CA VAL A 12 -44.10 33.13 -23.30
C VAL A 12 -43.99 33.82 -24.68
N GLY A 13 -43.08 33.27 -25.51
CA GLY A 13 -43.11 33.41 -26.97
C GLY A 13 -42.12 32.47 -27.68
N THR A 14 -42.65 31.54 -28.47
CA THR A 14 -41.95 30.67 -29.43
C THR A 14 -41.22 31.48 -30.50
N ASN A 15 -40.04 31.03 -30.96
CA ASN A 15 -39.56 31.35 -32.31
C ASN A 15 -38.54 30.35 -32.87
N GLU A 16 -38.76 30.08 -34.15
CA GLU A 16 -37.97 29.32 -35.12
C GLU A 16 -36.56 29.89 -35.31
N VAL A 17 -35.57 29.05 -35.63
CA VAL A 17 -34.31 29.50 -36.24
C VAL A 17 -33.96 28.63 -37.44
N LYS A 18 -33.70 29.35 -38.53
CA LYS A 18 -33.43 28.95 -39.92
C LYS A 18 -32.11 28.20 -40.09
N GLU A 19 -32.12 27.24 -41.01
CA GLU A 19 -30.96 26.67 -41.67
C GLU A 19 -30.24 27.70 -42.55
N VAL A 20 -28.91 27.69 -42.52
CA VAL A 20 -28.05 28.35 -43.51
C VAL A 20 -27.03 27.32 -44.00
N VAL A 21 -27.11 27.01 -45.29
CA VAL A 21 -26.16 26.21 -46.07
C VAL A 21 -25.13 27.16 -46.69
N MET A 22 -23.84 26.85 -46.58
CA MET A 22 -22.83 27.16 -47.61
C MET A 22 -21.66 26.16 -47.52
N GLY A 23 -21.32 25.56 -48.67
CA GLY A 23 -20.23 24.59 -48.82
C GLY A 23 -18.92 25.21 -49.33
N THR A 24 -17.87 24.39 -49.28
CA THR A 24 -16.54 24.58 -49.90
C THR A 24 -15.96 23.17 -50.11
N ASN A 25 -15.88 22.66 -51.34
CA ASN A 25 -14.71 22.61 -52.23
C ASN A 25 -13.50 21.89 -51.62
N GLU A 26 -13.32 20.63 -52.00
CA GLU A 26 -12.08 19.85 -51.86
C GLU A 26 -11.39 19.83 -53.23
N ASP A 27 -10.14 20.30 -53.27
CA ASP A 27 -9.22 20.14 -54.40
C ASP A 27 -8.31 18.93 -54.11
N GLU A 28 -8.41 17.92 -54.98
CA GLU A 28 -7.50 16.78 -55.08
C GLU A 28 -6.23 17.18 -55.84
N GLU A 29 -5.04 16.91 -55.29
CA GLU A 29 -3.82 16.78 -56.08
C GLU A 29 -3.20 15.40 -55.86
N ASP A 30 -3.22 14.61 -56.93
CA ASP A 30 -2.53 13.33 -57.11
C ASP A 30 -1.00 13.50 -57.14
N VAL A 31 -0.28 12.68 -56.38
CA VAL A 31 1.10 12.28 -56.72
C VAL A 31 1.21 10.76 -56.63
N LYS A 32 1.37 10.15 -57.82
CA LYS A 32 1.62 8.73 -58.09
C LYS A 32 2.80 8.18 -57.29
N MET A 33 2.60 7.02 -56.65
CA MET A 33 3.66 6.03 -56.43
C MET A 33 3.26 4.71 -57.08
N SER A 34 4.24 4.14 -57.78
CA SER A 34 4.21 2.97 -58.64
C SER A 34 3.99 1.65 -57.90
N ASP A 35 3.21 0.77 -58.52
CA ASP A 35 3.06 -0.64 -58.19
C ASP A 35 4.40 -1.39 -58.31
N SER A 36 4.73 -2.17 -57.28
CA SER A 36 5.58 -3.35 -57.38
C SER A 36 4.98 -4.44 -56.50
N GLU A 37 4.57 -5.53 -57.14
CA GLU A 37 3.97 -6.74 -56.56
C GLU A 37 4.89 -7.39 -55.52
N GLU A 38 4.37 -7.69 -54.33
CA GLU A 38 4.94 -8.69 -53.41
C GLU A 38 3.81 -9.59 -52.88
N GLU A 39 4.10 -10.89 -52.90
CA GLU A 39 3.20 -12.03 -52.77
C GLU A 39 2.55 -12.16 -51.37
N GLU A 40 1.22 -12.34 -51.32
CA GLU A 40 0.50 -12.75 -50.12
C GLU A 40 0.62 -14.26 -49.89
N GLY A 41 1.49 -14.68 -48.97
CA GLY A 41 1.53 -16.04 -48.43
C GLY A 41 0.51 -16.23 -47.31
N GLY A 42 -0.74 -16.55 -47.65
CA GLY A 42 -1.77 -16.97 -46.69
C GLY A 42 -1.62 -18.43 -46.29
N PHE A 43 -1.54 -18.71 -44.98
CA PHE A 43 -1.69 -20.07 -44.43
C PHE A 43 -3.14 -20.53 -44.57
N SER A 44 -3.36 -21.74 -45.07
CA SER A 44 -4.70 -22.28 -45.29
C SER A 44 -5.20 -23.06 -44.06
N ASP A 45 -6.52 -23.08 -43.83
CA ASP A 45 -7.15 -23.83 -42.73
C ASP A 45 -6.86 -25.35 -42.76
N ASN A 46 -6.35 -25.88 -43.88
CA ASN A 46 -5.95 -27.28 -44.01
C ASN A 46 -4.61 -27.59 -43.29
N ASP A 47 -3.72 -26.61 -43.16
CA ASP A 47 -2.40 -26.79 -42.51
C ASP A 47 -2.54 -26.96 -40.98
N ILE A 48 -3.63 -26.44 -40.40
CA ILE A 48 -3.94 -26.55 -38.98
C ILE A 48 -4.54 -27.92 -38.63
N MET A 49 -5.31 -28.52 -39.54
CA MET A 49 -5.90 -29.86 -39.32
C MET A 49 -4.84 -30.97 -39.38
N GLU A 50 -3.83 -30.84 -40.25
CA GLU A 50 -2.75 -31.82 -40.38
C GLU A 50 -1.80 -31.83 -39.16
N LEU A 51 -1.70 -30.70 -38.45
CA LEU A 51 -0.98 -30.56 -37.19
C LEU A 51 -1.70 -31.19 -35.99
N VAL A 52 -3.03 -31.27 -36.02
CA VAL A 52 -3.84 -31.86 -34.94
C VAL A 52 -3.88 -33.39 -35.03
N ASP A 53 -3.91 -33.96 -36.24
CA ASP A 53 -3.93 -35.42 -36.45
C ASP A 53 -2.57 -36.08 -36.14
N ASN A 54 -1.47 -35.35 -36.32
CA ASN A 54 -0.12 -35.83 -35.96
C ASN A 54 0.13 -35.88 -34.44
N ILE A 55 -0.66 -35.16 -33.63
CA ILE A 55 -0.54 -35.19 -32.17
C ILE A 55 -1.35 -36.36 -31.57
N LEU A 56 -2.49 -36.72 -32.19
CA LEU A 56 -3.40 -37.75 -31.68
C LEU A 56 -2.99 -39.20 -32.00
N SER A 57 -2.00 -39.40 -32.87
CA SER A 57 -1.58 -40.72 -33.35
C SER A 57 -0.43 -41.37 -32.55
N SER A 58 0.16 -40.69 -31.55
CA SER A 58 1.37 -41.15 -30.85
C SER A 58 1.17 -41.81 -29.47
N GLU A 59 -0.07 -42.04 -29.02
CA GLU A 59 -0.32 -42.74 -27.75
C GLU A 59 -1.09 -44.06 -27.94
N LYS A 60 -0.35 -45.18 -27.99
CA LYS A 60 -0.81 -46.49 -27.52
C LYS A 60 0.31 -47.21 -26.76
N PRO A 61 0.09 -47.67 -25.53
CA PRO A 61 1.06 -48.50 -24.82
C PRO A 61 0.78 -49.99 -25.08
N GLU A 62 1.82 -50.77 -25.42
CA GLU A 62 1.79 -52.23 -25.31
C GLU A 62 2.59 -52.71 -24.07
N PRO A 63 2.17 -53.81 -23.40
CA PRO A 63 2.76 -54.25 -22.13
C PRO A 63 3.66 -55.48 -22.28
N SER A 64 4.77 -55.54 -21.53
CA SER A 64 5.48 -56.77 -21.15
C SER A 64 6.54 -56.42 -20.09
N SER A 65 6.99 -57.25 -19.16
CA SER A 65 6.56 -58.51 -18.56
C SER A 65 7.49 -58.73 -17.36
N LYS A 66 7.00 -59.30 -16.26
CA LYS A 66 7.77 -59.66 -15.05
C LYS A 66 8.71 -60.85 -15.30
N ASN A 67 9.88 -60.83 -14.64
CA ASN A 67 10.69 -61.92 -14.03
C ASN A 67 12.10 -61.33 -13.79
N ASP A 68 12.88 -61.60 -12.74
CA ASP A 68 12.85 -62.62 -11.69
C ASP A 68 13.82 -62.20 -10.55
N LYS A 69 13.46 -62.63 -9.33
CA LYS A 69 14.31 -63.13 -8.20
C LYS A 69 15.21 -62.23 -7.36
N ALA A 70 14.94 -62.35 -6.06
CA ALA A 70 15.71 -61.95 -4.90
C ALA A 70 16.85 -62.95 -4.57
N SER A 71 17.87 -62.47 -3.85
CA SER A 71 18.53 -63.25 -2.80
C SER A 71 19.20 -62.33 -1.77
N THR A 72 19.06 -62.71 -0.51
CA THR A 72 19.50 -62.05 0.71
C THR A 72 20.82 -62.67 1.18
N SER A 73 21.77 -61.88 1.70
CA SER A 73 22.66 -62.35 2.78
C SER A 73 23.35 -61.20 3.52
N THR A 74 23.22 -61.24 4.83
CA THR A 74 23.89 -60.44 5.86
C THR A 74 25.33 -60.90 6.09
N ALA A 75 26.27 -59.98 6.32
CA ALA A 75 27.36 -60.12 7.30
C ALA A 75 28.05 -58.77 7.54
N MET A 76 28.26 -58.41 8.81
CA MET A 76 29.13 -57.34 9.29
C MET A 76 30.60 -57.77 9.15
N GLU A 77 31.51 -56.83 8.86
CA GLU A 77 32.83 -56.71 9.51
C GLU A 77 33.42 -55.31 9.22
N LEU A 78 34.07 -54.75 10.24
CA LEU A 78 34.76 -53.46 10.29
C LEU A 78 36.19 -53.63 9.74
N GLU A 79 36.73 -52.61 9.06
CA GLU A 79 38.05 -51.99 9.35
C GLU A 79 38.36 -50.86 8.34
N ASP A 80 39.14 -49.91 8.83
CA ASP A 80 39.37 -48.55 8.34
C ASP A 80 40.19 -48.46 7.04
N GLU A 81 39.99 -47.38 6.26
CA GLU A 81 41.05 -46.45 5.81
C GLU A 81 40.49 -45.40 4.84
N ASP A 82 41.02 -44.18 4.98
CA ASP A 82 40.66 -42.95 4.31
C ASP A 82 40.74 -43.03 2.78
N ASP A 83 39.69 -42.59 2.07
CA ASP A 83 39.83 -41.96 0.76
C ASP A 83 38.67 -40.96 0.56
N ASP A 84 39.05 -39.68 0.49
CA ASP A 84 38.20 -38.55 0.14
C ASP A 84 37.77 -38.66 -1.34
N ASP A 85 36.74 -39.44 -1.62
CA ASP A 85 36.03 -39.34 -2.90
C ASP A 85 34.93 -38.28 -2.76
N GLU A 86 35.29 -37.03 -3.08
CA GLU A 86 34.33 -36.04 -3.55
C GLU A 86 33.58 -36.68 -4.74
N GLU A 87 32.36 -37.20 -4.50
CA GLU A 87 31.42 -37.50 -5.57
C GLU A 87 31.09 -36.18 -6.27
N ASP A 88 31.92 -35.84 -7.26
CA ASP A 88 31.57 -34.93 -8.33
C ASP A 88 30.25 -35.46 -8.93
N GLU A 89 29.13 -34.84 -8.52
CA GLU A 89 27.89 -34.88 -9.28
C GLU A 89 28.26 -34.45 -10.70
N ARG A 90 28.51 -35.42 -11.59
CA ARG A 90 28.63 -35.20 -13.02
C ARG A 90 27.31 -34.60 -13.45
N VAL A 91 27.25 -33.28 -13.48
CA VAL A 91 26.26 -32.53 -14.24
C VAL A 91 26.48 -33.02 -15.65
N GLU A 92 25.59 -33.91 -16.13
CA GLU A 92 25.53 -34.24 -17.55
C GLU A 92 25.52 -32.89 -18.28
N GLU A 93 26.58 -32.63 -19.07
CA GLU A 93 26.56 -31.53 -20.01
C GLU A 93 25.38 -31.83 -20.95
N VAL A 94 24.22 -31.25 -20.63
CA VAL A 94 23.07 -31.27 -21.51
C VAL A 94 23.56 -30.55 -22.75
N ALA A 95 23.90 -31.34 -23.77
CA ALA A 95 24.20 -30.81 -25.08
C ALA A 95 23.06 -29.84 -25.43
N PHE A 96 23.39 -28.59 -25.74
CA PHE A 96 22.43 -27.56 -26.19
C PHE A 96 21.93 -27.91 -27.60
N THR A 97 21.38 -29.10 -27.78
CA THR A 97 20.57 -29.46 -28.93
C THR A 97 19.19 -28.83 -28.76
N GLU A 98 18.54 -28.48 -29.86
CA GLU A 98 17.20 -27.90 -29.85
C GLU A 98 16.19 -28.80 -29.11
N GLU A 99 16.30 -30.11 -29.31
CA GLU A 99 15.49 -31.13 -28.62
C GLU A 99 15.77 -31.17 -27.11
N GLY A 100 17.04 -31.13 -26.70
CA GLY A 100 17.43 -31.12 -25.29
C GLY A 100 16.90 -29.88 -24.57
N LEU A 101 17.00 -28.72 -25.20
CA LEU A 101 16.48 -27.46 -24.66
C LEU A 101 14.95 -27.48 -24.56
N SER A 102 14.26 -28.01 -25.57
CA SER A 102 12.80 -28.15 -25.58
C SER A 102 12.32 -29.06 -24.44
N LYS A 103 13.00 -30.20 -24.23
CA LYS A 103 12.72 -31.12 -23.12
C LYS A 103 12.94 -30.44 -21.76
N LEU A 104 14.08 -29.79 -21.57
CA LEU A 104 14.39 -29.04 -20.35
C LEU A 104 13.33 -27.97 -20.06
N CYS A 105 12.94 -27.18 -21.08
CA CYS A 105 11.93 -26.14 -20.93
C CYS A 105 10.56 -26.71 -20.55
N ARG A 106 10.17 -27.87 -21.11
CA ARG A 106 8.93 -28.57 -20.78
C ARG A 106 8.92 -29.07 -19.34
N GLU A 107 9.99 -29.70 -18.90
CA GLU A 107 10.14 -30.20 -17.53
C GLU A 107 10.19 -29.07 -16.51
N ALA A 108 10.95 -28.01 -16.79
CA ALA A 108 11.01 -26.82 -15.97
C ALA A 108 9.64 -26.14 -15.84
N SER A 109 8.88 -26.04 -16.94
CA SER A 109 7.52 -25.49 -16.93
C SER A 109 6.58 -26.35 -16.10
N ARG A 110 6.64 -27.68 -16.22
CA ARG A 110 5.86 -28.60 -15.38
C ARG A 110 6.18 -28.44 -13.90
N SER A 111 7.47 -28.36 -13.55
CA SER A 111 7.92 -28.13 -12.18
C SER A 111 7.44 -26.78 -11.65
N PHE A 112 7.53 -25.72 -12.46
CA PHE A 112 7.07 -24.38 -12.11
C PHE A 112 5.57 -24.37 -11.76
N PHE A 113 4.71 -24.94 -12.60
CA PHE A 113 3.27 -24.96 -12.34
C PHE A 113 2.87 -25.95 -11.24
N LYS A 114 3.68 -26.98 -10.98
CA LYS A 114 3.50 -27.87 -9.82
C LYS A 114 3.76 -27.14 -8.51
N GLU A 115 4.78 -26.29 -8.45
CA GLU A 115 5.14 -25.51 -7.25
C GLU A 115 4.23 -24.30 -7.05
N TYR A 116 4.09 -23.44 -8.06
CA TYR A 116 3.38 -22.18 -7.94
C TYR A 116 1.89 -22.28 -8.27
N GLY A 117 1.47 -23.21 -9.12
CA GLY A 117 0.11 -23.18 -9.70
C GLY A 117 -0.20 -21.89 -10.48
N LEU A 118 -1.42 -21.81 -11.02
CA LEU A 118 -1.83 -20.69 -11.90
C LEU A 118 -2.42 -19.49 -11.14
N LEU A 119 -2.94 -19.70 -9.93
CA LEU A 119 -3.68 -18.69 -9.14
C LEU A 119 -3.05 -18.38 -7.78
N SER A 120 -1.81 -18.83 -7.55
CA SER A 120 -1.11 -18.60 -6.29
C SER A 120 -1.06 -17.14 -5.88
N HIS A 121 -0.93 -16.20 -6.82
CA HIS A 121 -0.89 -14.77 -6.50
C HIS A 121 -2.11 -14.32 -5.67
N GLN A 122 -3.34 -14.74 -6.01
CA GLN A 122 -4.53 -14.39 -5.22
C GLN A 122 -4.55 -15.11 -3.87
N ILE A 123 -4.23 -16.41 -3.86
CA ILE A 123 -4.28 -17.25 -2.66
C ILE A 123 -3.19 -16.82 -1.66
N HIS A 124 -1.96 -16.61 -2.11
CA HIS A 124 -0.85 -16.12 -1.29
C HIS A 124 -1.12 -14.72 -0.76
N SER A 125 -1.66 -13.81 -1.57
CA SER A 125 -2.06 -12.47 -1.10
C SER A 125 -3.14 -12.54 -0.02
N TYR A 126 -4.15 -13.41 -0.19
CA TYR A 126 -5.17 -13.61 0.83
C TYR A 126 -4.64 -14.27 2.10
N ASN A 127 -3.76 -15.27 1.98
CA ASN A 127 -3.13 -15.92 3.14
C ASN A 127 -2.26 -14.94 3.93
N ASP A 128 -1.43 -14.12 3.25
CA ASP A 128 -0.64 -13.06 3.90
C ASP A 128 -1.55 -12.04 4.64
N PHE A 129 -2.67 -11.69 4.02
CA PHE A 129 -3.67 -10.85 4.68
C PHE A 129 -4.28 -11.52 5.92
N VAL A 130 -4.64 -12.79 5.86
CA VAL A 130 -5.20 -13.53 7.01
C VAL A 130 -4.19 -13.69 8.14
N GLU A 131 -2.93 -13.96 7.81
CA GLU A 131 -1.85 -14.21 8.78
C GLU A 131 -1.34 -12.91 9.42
N ASN A 132 -1.10 -11.87 8.62
CA ASN A 132 -0.45 -10.62 9.06
C ASN A 132 -1.36 -9.40 8.90
N GLY A 133 -2.06 -9.30 7.77
CA GLY A 133 -2.83 -8.11 7.40
C GLY A 133 -4.00 -7.79 8.35
N VAL A 134 -4.73 -8.81 8.81
CA VAL A 134 -5.88 -8.62 9.71
C VAL A 134 -5.43 -8.01 11.04
N GLN A 135 -4.40 -8.56 11.68
CA GLN A 135 -3.88 -8.03 12.94
C GLN A 135 -3.39 -6.59 12.78
N LYS A 136 -2.64 -6.31 11.70
CA LYS A 136 -2.14 -4.98 11.37
C LYS A 136 -3.25 -3.93 11.26
N VAL A 137 -4.42 -4.29 10.72
CA VAL A 137 -5.57 -3.36 10.64
C VAL A 137 -6.06 -2.93 12.03
N PHE A 138 -6.05 -3.85 13.00
CA PHE A 138 -6.45 -3.55 14.38
C PHE A 138 -5.35 -2.77 15.13
N ASP A 139 -4.09 -3.16 14.97
CA ASP A 139 -2.95 -2.47 15.59
C ASP A 139 -2.88 -1.00 15.15
N ASP A 140 -3.16 -0.72 13.88
CA ASP A 140 -3.16 0.63 13.31
C ASP A 140 -4.26 1.56 13.88
N ILE A 141 -5.29 1.02 14.51
CA ILE A 141 -6.32 1.83 15.19
C ILE A 141 -5.74 2.40 16.49
N GLY A 142 -4.87 1.64 17.16
CA GLY A 142 -4.27 2.02 18.42
C GLY A 142 -5.26 2.09 19.57
N GLU A 143 -4.96 2.95 20.55
CA GLU A 143 -5.78 3.15 21.73
C GLU A 143 -6.86 4.19 21.46
N ILE A 144 -8.11 3.87 21.83
CA ILE A 144 -9.27 4.73 21.64
C ILE A 144 -9.62 5.36 22.99
N ASP A 145 -9.30 6.63 23.13
CA ASP A 145 -9.72 7.43 24.28
C ASP A 145 -11.12 8.00 24.05
N VAL A 146 -12.05 7.63 24.92
CA VAL A 146 -13.44 8.09 24.88
C VAL A 146 -13.68 9.09 26.01
N GLU A 147 -13.79 10.36 25.61
CA GLU A 147 -14.19 11.45 26.50
C GLU A 147 -15.70 11.73 26.37
N PRO A 148 -16.37 12.12 27.47
CA PRO A 148 -17.79 12.46 27.43
C PRO A 148 -18.04 13.63 26.46
N GLY A 149 -19.19 13.61 25.79
CA GLY A 149 -19.51 14.58 24.72
C GLY A 149 -19.66 16.04 25.15
N TYR A 150 -19.59 16.33 26.45
CA TYR A 150 -19.62 17.68 27.04
C TYR A 150 -18.67 17.73 28.24
N ASP A 151 -17.97 18.86 28.42
CA ASP A 151 -17.06 19.10 29.54
C ASP A 151 -17.86 19.46 30.82
N PRO A 152 -18.00 18.55 31.78
CA PRO A 152 -18.85 18.73 32.96
C PRO A 152 -18.28 19.74 33.96
N SER A 153 -16.99 20.11 33.84
CA SER A 153 -16.38 21.16 34.67
C SER A 153 -17.06 22.52 34.50
N LYS A 154 -17.70 22.76 33.35
CA LYS A 154 -18.38 24.02 33.01
C LYS A 154 -19.77 24.18 33.62
N LYS A 155 -20.34 23.13 34.25
CA LYS A 155 -21.69 23.17 34.82
C LYS A 155 -21.76 23.25 36.35
N GLY A 156 -20.62 23.29 37.05
CA GLY A 156 -20.60 23.46 38.51
C GLY A 156 -21.33 22.37 39.30
N GLY A 157 -21.58 21.21 38.69
CA GLY A 157 -22.26 20.08 39.33
C GLY A 157 -21.26 19.18 40.05
N ASP A 158 -21.63 18.71 41.24
CA ASP A 158 -20.85 17.85 42.14
C ASP A 158 -20.68 16.39 41.63
N GLY A 159 -20.92 16.16 40.34
CA GLY A 159 -20.87 14.84 39.70
C GLY A 159 -19.52 14.57 39.05
N GLY A 160 -18.82 13.52 39.50
CA GLY A 160 -17.62 13.04 38.84
C GLY A 160 -17.92 12.59 37.41
N TRP A 161 -17.00 12.84 36.48
CA TRP A 161 -17.14 12.45 35.07
C TRP A 161 -16.32 11.22 34.75
N ARG A 162 -16.80 10.41 33.81
CA ARG A 162 -16.14 9.16 33.42
C ARG A 162 -15.36 9.34 32.13
N ARG A 163 -14.18 8.75 32.05
CA ARG A 163 -13.43 8.55 30.79
C ARG A 163 -13.21 7.07 30.59
N ALA A 164 -13.29 6.62 29.35
CA ALA A 164 -12.97 5.24 29.01
C ALA A 164 -11.80 5.18 28.04
N LYS A 165 -11.04 4.10 28.13
CA LYS A 165 -10.02 3.70 27.17
C LYS A 165 -10.38 2.31 26.65
N VAL A 166 -10.38 2.17 25.33
CA VAL A 166 -10.57 0.87 24.66
C VAL A 166 -9.33 0.57 23.84
N LYS A 167 -8.81 -0.65 23.96
CA LYS A 167 -7.70 -1.13 23.16
C LYS A 167 -8.03 -2.48 22.56
N PHE A 168 -7.83 -2.61 21.25
CA PHE A 168 -7.94 -3.89 20.57
C PHE A 168 -6.60 -4.63 20.70
N GLY A 169 -6.67 -5.89 21.11
CA GLY A 169 -5.56 -6.81 21.25
C GLY A 169 -5.48 -7.82 20.10
N LYS A 170 -5.24 -9.08 20.43
CA LYS A 170 -5.03 -10.14 19.44
C LYS A 170 -6.32 -10.52 18.73
N VAL A 171 -6.23 -10.70 17.41
CA VAL A 171 -7.32 -11.13 16.54
C VAL A 171 -7.20 -12.63 16.25
N LYS A 172 -8.31 -13.36 16.34
CA LYS A 172 -8.41 -14.78 16.00
C LYS A 172 -9.51 -14.98 14.95
N LEU A 173 -9.18 -15.74 13.91
CA LEU A 173 -10.12 -16.14 12.86
C LEU A 173 -10.44 -17.63 13.01
N GLU A 174 -11.73 -17.95 13.05
CA GLU A 174 -12.19 -19.33 13.16
C GLU A 174 -12.34 -19.99 11.78
N LYS A 175 -12.14 -21.31 11.75
CA LYS A 175 -12.95 -22.24 10.94
C LYS A 175 -14.25 -21.68 10.33
N PRO A 176 -14.54 -21.67 9.01
CA PRO A 176 -15.92 -21.48 8.56
C PRO A 176 -16.84 -22.55 9.15
N MET A 177 -17.71 -22.16 10.07
CA MET A 177 -18.65 -23.04 10.77
C MET A 177 -20.08 -22.53 10.59
N PHE A 178 -21.01 -23.48 10.47
CA PHE A 178 -22.44 -23.28 10.45
C PHE A 178 -23.04 -23.68 11.80
N TRP A 179 -24.01 -22.91 12.28
CA TRP A 179 -24.69 -23.20 13.54
C TRP A 179 -26.14 -23.54 13.19
N SER A 180 -26.53 -24.78 13.47
CA SER A 180 -27.91 -25.21 13.32
C SER A 180 -28.68 -24.79 14.57
N ASN A 181 -29.78 -24.05 14.38
CA ASN A 181 -30.65 -23.63 15.47
C ASN A 181 -31.27 -24.83 16.21
N ASP A 182 -31.50 -25.94 15.52
CA ASP A 182 -32.22 -27.10 16.05
C ASP A 182 -31.35 -28.02 16.92
N SER A 183 -30.04 -28.08 16.62
CA SER A 183 -29.12 -29.02 17.30
C SER A 183 -28.14 -28.35 18.25
N GLY A 184 -28.00 -27.02 18.20
CA GLY A 184 -27.00 -26.25 18.94
C GLY A 184 -25.54 -26.61 18.60
N LYS A 185 -25.30 -27.51 17.62
CA LYS A 185 -23.99 -28.00 17.24
C LYS A 185 -23.40 -27.16 16.11
N ALA A 186 -22.11 -26.88 16.23
CA ALA A 186 -21.32 -26.26 15.17
C ALA A 186 -20.93 -27.32 14.12
N LEU A 187 -21.45 -27.18 12.91
CA LEU A 187 -21.14 -28.04 11.76
C LEU A 187 -20.09 -27.41 10.86
N LYS A 188 -19.27 -28.26 10.21
CA LYS A 188 -18.31 -27.81 9.20
C LYS A 188 -19.06 -27.17 8.05
N PHE A 189 -18.79 -25.90 7.79
CA PHE A 189 -19.36 -25.22 6.65
C PHE A 189 -18.41 -25.40 5.46
N LEU A 190 -18.89 -25.96 4.36
CA LEU A 190 -18.11 -26.16 3.13
C LEU A 190 -18.58 -25.17 2.06
N PRO A 191 -17.73 -24.81 1.09
CA PRO A 191 -18.11 -23.90 0.00
C PRO A 191 -19.37 -24.37 -0.76
N ARG A 192 -19.52 -25.68 -1.00
CA ARG A 192 -20.72 -26.25 -1.64
C ARG A 192 -22.02 -25.97 -0.88
N HIS A 193 -21.99 -25.99 0.47
CA HIS A 193 -23.15 -25.65 1.28
C HIS A 193 -23.52 -24.17 1.11
N ALA A 194 -22.51 -23.29 1.04
CA ALA A 194 -22.73 -21.87 0.81
C ALA A 194 -23.37 -21.58 -0.56
N ARG A 195 -22.97 -22.32 -1.61
CA ARG A 195 -23.56 -22.21 -2.95
C ARG A 195 -25.05 -22.61 -2.93
N LEU A 196 -25.34 -23.83 -2.47
CA LEU A 196 -26.68 -24.41 -2.52
C LEU A 196 -27.70 -23.69 -1.62
N GLN A 197 -27.25 -23.14 -0.49
CA GLN A 197 -28.12 -22.46 0.48
C GLN A 197 -28.14 -20.94 0.30
N HIS A 198 -27.57 -20.40 -0.78
CA HIS A 198 -27.46 -18.96 -1.02
C HIS A 198 -26.83 -18.18 0.15
N MET A 199 -25.87 -18.81 0.83
CA MET A 199 -25.18 -18.24 1.99
C MET A 199 -23.80 -17.68 1.62
N THR A 200 -23.22 -16.92 2.53
CA THR A 200 -21.85 -16.41 2.39
C THR A 200 -20.86 -17.29 3.15
N TYR A 201 -19.91 -17.87 2.42
CA TYR A 201 -18.80 -18.62 2.98
C TYR A 201 -17.85 -17.70 3.74
N SER A 202 -17.95 -17.71 5.07
CA SER A 202 -17.28 -16.73 5.93
C SER A 202 -16.82 -17.32 7.27
N SER A 203 -15.73 -16.76 7.78
CA SER A 203 -15.12 -17.04 9.08
C SER A 203 -15.58 -16.03 10.12
N ARG A 204 -15.71 -16.45 11.39
CA ARG A 204 -15.96 -15.54 12.52
C ARG A 204 -14.64 -14.92 12.98
N MET A 205 -14.67 -13.61 13.23
CA MET A 205 -13.54 -12.84 13.73
C MET A 205 -13.77 -12.47 15.20
N LYS A 206 -12.85 -12.92 16.05
CA LYS A 206 -12.81 -12.63 17.49
C LYS A 206 -11.62 -11.72 17.79
N VAL A 207 -11.82 -10.76 18.67
CA VAL A 207 -10.79 -9.79 19.05
C VAL A 207 -10.76 -9.70 20.57
N GLU A 208 -9.58 -9.78 21.15
CA GLU A 208 -9.37 -9.46 22.57
C GLU A 208 -9.50 -7.96 22.76
N ILE A 209 -10.33 -7.52 23.70
CA ILE A 209 -10.58 -6.11 23.97
C ILE A 209 -10.24 -5.81 25.42
N ASP A 210 -9.34 -4.87 25.61
CA ASP A 210 -8.99 -4.30 26.90
C ASP A 210 -9.81 -3.02 27.07
N PHE A 211 -10.68 -3.00 28.08
CA PHE A 211 -11.55 -1.88 28.41
C PHE A 211 -11.24 -1.37 29.82
N GLU A 212 -10.93 -0.08 29.92
CA GLU A 212 -10.69 0.60 31.19
C GLU A 212 -11.60 1.81 31.32
N CYS A 213 -12.23 2.00 32.47
CA CYS A 213 -13.04 3.17 32.75
C CYS A 213 -12.66 3.81 34.08
N TRP A 214 -12.52 5.13 34.06
CA TRP A 214 -11.99 5.94 35.16
C TRP A 214 -12.97 7.04 35.53
N LEU A 215 -13.16 7.29 36.82
CA LEU A 215 -13.87 8.46 37.33
C LEU A 215 -12.85 9.58 37.60
N PHE A 216 -13.21 10.79 37.18
CA PHE A 216 -12.51 12.03 37.49
C PHE A 216 -13.44 12.92 38.31
N GLY A 217 -12.96 13.42 39.45
CA GLY A 217 -13.72 14.32 40.31
C GLY A 217 -12.83 15.35 40.98
N VAL A 218 -13.39 16.53 41.24
CA VAL A 218 -12.82 17.55 42.13
C VAL A 218 -13.26 17.16 43.54
N ALA A 219 -12.36 16.64 44.37
CA ALA A 219 -12.75 16.29 45.74
C ALA A 219 -12.85 17.57 46.60
N SER A 220 -14.04 17.86 47.11
CA SER A 220 -14.15 18.15 48.54
C SER A 220 -14.35 16.81 49.25
N CYS A 221 -13.59 16.57 50.33
CA CYS A 221 -13.37 15.26 50.94
C CYS A 221 -14.65 14.56 51.49
N ALA A 222 -15.82 15.20 51.46
CA ALA A 222 -17.07 14.71 52.06
C ALA A 222 -18.00 13.95 51.09
N CYS A 223 -17.83 14.07 49.77
CA CYS A 223 -18.79 13.57 48.78
C CYS A 223 -18.60 12.08 48.43
N VAL A 224 -17.34 11.60 48.43
CA VAL A 224 -16.98 10.24 47.97
C VAL A 224 -17.54 9.16 48.89
N HIS A 225 -17.64 9.43 50.19
CA HIS A 225 -18.21 8.50 51.18
C HIS A 225 -19.71 8.23 50.92
N ARG A 226 -20.46 9.24 50.44
CA ARG A 226 -21.92 9.13 50.31
C ARG A 226 -22.37 8.42 49.04
N HIS A 227 -21.55 8.43 47.98
CA HIS A 227 -21.90 7.78 46.71
C HIS A 227 -21.57 6.27 46.70
N PHE A 228 -20.52 5.85 47.41
CA PHE A 228 -20.14 4.43 47.53
C PHE A 228 -20.98 3.65 48.56
N LEU A 229 -21.47 4.30 49.62
CA LEU A 229 -22.28 3.66 50.67
C LEU A 229 -23.71 3.29 50.24
N ARG A 230 -24.19 3.70 49.05
CA ARG A 230 -25.55 3.36 48.59
C ARG A 230 -25.64 2.03 47.84
N ARG A 231 -24.52 1.30 47.68
CA ARG A 231 -24.45 0.02 46.95
C ARG A 231 -24.37 -1.23 47.84
N SER A 232 -24.41 -1.07 49.16
CA SER A 232 -24.47 -2.19 50.10
C SER A 232 -25.88 -2.33 50.65
N VAL A 233 -26.75 -3.04 49.93
CA VAL A 233 -27.96 -3.64 50.53
C VAL A 233 -27.90 -5.17 50.51
N ASP A 234 -27.00 -5.79 49.73
CA ASP A 234 -26.81 -7.25 49.74
C ASP A 234 -25.37 -7.58 50.16
N GLY A 235 -25.23 -8.08 51.39
CA GLY A 235 -23.97 -8.26 52.11
C GLY A 235 -23.06 -9.37 51.56
N GLY A 236 -22.09 -8.98 50.74
CA GLY A 236 -20.87 -9.75 50.46
C GLY A 236 -19.64 -8.84 50.53
N PRO A 237 -18.43 -9.37 50.83
CA PRO A 237 -17.21 -8.57 50.88
C PRO A 237 -16.90 -8.06 49.47
N VAL A 238 -16.88 -6.73 49.31
CA VAL A 238 -16.49 -6.08 48.05
C VAL A 238 -15.02 -5.69 48.18
N ASP A 239 -14.14 -6.31 47.38
CA ASP A 239 -12.76 -5.87 47.24
C ASP A 239 -12.73 -4.42 46.75
N PHE A 240 -12.08 -3.54 47.51
CA PHE A 240 -11.92 -2.12 47.15
C PHE A 240 -10.84 -1.98 46.07
N PRO A 241 -11.10 -1.30 44.94
CA PRO A 241 -10.07 -1.06 43.93
C PRO A 241 -8.99 -0.09 44.46
N LEU A 242 -7.75 -0.34 44.06
CA LEU A 242 -6.56 0.46 44.38
C LEU A 242 -6.76 1.94 43.97
N MET A 243 -6.55 2.85 44.92
CA MET A 243 -6.70 4.29 44.73
C MET A 243 -5.32 4.90 44.45
N GLU A 244 -5.06 5.34 43.21
CA GLU A 244 -3.82 6.02 42.84
C GLU A 244 -4.02 7.53 42.68
N VAL A 245 -3.26 8.32 43.44
CA VAL A 245 -3.29 9.78 43.40
C VAL A 245 -2.13 10.29 42.54
N PHE A 246 -2.44 10.91 41.40
CA PHE A 246 -1.42 11.50 40.52
C PHE A 246 -1.42 13.04 40.60
N LYS A 247 -0.23 13.65 40.52
CA LYS A 247 -0.07 15.09 40.26
C LYS A 247 -0.18 15.35 38.75
N LEU A 248 -0.94 16.37 38.37
CA LEU A 248 -1.02 16.83 36.98
C LEU A 248 0.23 17.66 36.65
N GLU A 249 0.93 17.37 35.55
CA GLU A 249 1.87 18.33 34.97
C GLU A 249 1.08 19.47 34.34
N ASN A 250 1.26 20.68 34.89
CA ASN A 250 0.64 21.90 34.40
C ASN A 250 1.06 22.16 32.94
N LYS A 251 0.17 21.93 31.97
CA LYS A 251 0.22 22.68 30.71
C LYS A 251 -0.12 24.12 31.05
N SER A 252 0.88 24.99 30.92
CA SER A 252 0.84 26.44 31.13
C SER A 252 -0.42 27.10 30.57
N SER A 253 -1.46 27.25 31.39
CA SER A 253 -2.48 28.28 31.22
C SER A 253 -2.31 29.29 32.35
N ASP A 254 -2.00 30.52 31.96
CA ASP A 254 -1.92 31.78 32.70
C ASP A 254 -1.74 31.69 34.22
N LYS A 255 -0.46 31.79 34.62
CA LYS A 255 -0.02 32.17 35.95
C LYS A 255 -0.48 33.60 36.27
N PHE A 256 -1.74 33.82 36.65
CA PHE A 256 -2.15 34.93 37.53
C PHE A 256 -3.67 34.84 37.75
N LYS A 257 -4.13 34.03 38.74
CA LYS A 257 -5.28 34.38 39.63
C LYS A 257 -5.81 33.33 40.60
N THR A 258 -5.35 32.08 40.63
CA THR A 258 -5.85 31.12 41.63
C THR A 258 -4.73 30.30 42.24
N GLY A 259 -4.22 30.73 43.39
CA GLY A 259 -3.25 29.97 44.19
C GLY A 259 -3.85 28.71 44.84
N LYS A 260 -4.48 27.83 44.06
CA LYS A 260 -4.92 26.51 44.48
C LYS A 260 -4.42 25.47 43.49
N GLU A 261 -3.55 24.59 43.97
CA GLU A 261 -3.19 23.37 43.26
C GLU A 261 -4.43 22.46 43.16
N THR A 262 -4.92 22.20 41.96
CA THR A 262 -6.04 21.29 41.71
C THR A 262 -5.52 19.85 41.60
N TYR A 263 -5.71 19.07 42.67
CA TYR A 263 -5.49 17.62 42.66
C TYR A 263 -6.69 16.94 42.00
N THR A 264 -6.48 16.20 40.91
CA THR A 264 -7.55 15.40 40.29
C THR A 264 -7.34 13.94 40.67
N GLN A 265 -8.28 13.35 41.41
CA GLN A 265 -8.22 11.93 41.77
C GLN A 265 -8.75 11.09 40.62
N LYS A 266 -8.02 10.03 40.26
CA LYS A 266 -8.40 9.05 39.24
C LYS A 266 -8.82 7.77 39.98
N VAL A 267 -10.10 7.41 39.93
CA VAL A 267 -10.58 6.15 40.53
C VAL A 267 -10.93 5.19 39.41
N GLY A 268 -10.28 4.03 39.35
CA GLY A 268 -10.63 2.95 38.43
C GLY A 268 -12.03 2.41 38.76
N ILE A 269 -12.95 2.45 37.80
CA ILE A 269 -14.34 1.99 37.96
C ILE A 269 -14.49 0.56 37.46
N SER A 270 -13.83 0.25 36.33
CA SER A 270 -13.99 -1.03 35.64
C SER A 270 -12.76 -1.27 34.77
N GLU A 271 -12.17 -2.44 34.92
CA GLU A 271 -11.17 -3.00 34.00
C GLU A 271 -11.68 -4.36 33.54
N GLU A 272 -11.89 -4.52 32.24
CA GLU A 272 -12.40 -5.76 31.65
C GLU A 272 -11.52 -6.15 30.47
N LYS A 273 -11.09 -7.41 30.43
CA LYS A 273 -10.44 -8.04 29.27
C LYS A 273 -11.34 -9.14 28.76
N LYS A 274 -11.86 -8.99 27.54
CA LYS A 274 -12.82 -9.94 26.97
C LYS A 274 -12.54 -10.23 25.50
N GLU A 275 -12.75 -11.48 25.10
CA GLU A 275 -12.73 -11.86 23.69
C GLU A 275 -14.13 -11.68 23.08
N VAL A 276 -14.25 -10.79 22.09
CA VAL A 276 -15.52 -10.37 21.51
C VAL A 276 -15.58 -10.72 20.03
N VAL A 277 -16.72 -11.22 19.57
CA VAL A 277 -16.98 -11.42 18.13
C VAL A 277 -17.30 -10.07 17.49
N ILE A 278 -16.41 -9.60 16.62
CA ILE A 278 -16.54 -8.28 15.97
C ILE A 278 -17.13 -8.35 14.57
N GLY A 279 -17.27 -9.55 13.99
CA GLY A 279 -17.89 -9.73 12.68
C GLY A 279 -17.52 -11.03 12.00
N ARG A 280 -17.90 -11.15 10.72
CA ARG A 280 -17.49 -12.25 9.84
C ARG A 280 -16.80 -11.73 8.60
N ILE A 281 -15.76 -12.45 8.16
CA ILE A 281 -14.99 -12.14 6.96
C ILE A 281 -15.19 -13.25 5.90
N PRO A 282 -15.45 -12.93 4.63
CA PRO A 282 -15.52 -13.92 3.56
C PRO A 282 -14.21 -14.71 3.43
N VAL A 283 -14.32 -16.01 3.20
CA VAL A 283 -13.16 -16.91 3.07
C VAL A 283 -12.93 -17.29 1.62
N MET A 284 -11.68 -17.18 1.16
CA MET A 284 -11.29 -17.59 -0.19
C MET A 284 -11.21 -19.11 -0.27
N VAL A 285 -11.82 -19.70 -1.29
CA VAL A 285 -11.75 -21.14 -1.55
C VAL A 285 -10.31 -21.51 -1.91
N GLY A 286 -9.77 -22.58 -1.31
CA GLY A 286 -8.37 -23.01 -1.50
C GLY A 286 -7.33 -22.30 -0.61
N SER A 287 -7.73 -21.29 0.18
CA SER A 287 -6.84 -20.63 1.15
C SER A 287 -6.55 -21.47 2.40
N ASN A 288 -5.54 -21.09 3.19
CA ASN A 288 -5.15 -21.77 4.44
C ASN A 288 -6.30 -21.89 5.45
N LEU A 289 -7.21 -20.92 5.45
CA LEU A 289 -8.38 -20.88 6.33
C LEU A 289 -9.55 -21.75 5.83
N CYS A 290 -9.54 -22.15 4.55
CA CYS A 290 -10.59 -22.95 3.93
C CYS A 290 -10.50 -24.42 4.34
N TRP A 291 -11.65 -25.09 4.47
CA TRP A 291 -11.71 -26.52 4.73
C TRP A 291 -11.25 -27.40 3.57
N MET A 292 -11.16 -26.84 2.37
CA MET A 292 -10.73 -27.53 1.14
C MET A 292 -9.22 -27.47 0.92
N ASN A 293 -8.46 -26.77 1.77
CA ASN A 293 -7.00 -26.69 1.60
C ASN A 293 -6.34 -28.04 1.90
N GLY A 294 -5.41 -28.46 1.03
CA GLY A 294 -4.61 -29.68 1.20
C GLY A 294 -5.42 -30.98 1.17
N LYS A 295 -6.69 -30.94 0.76
CA LYS A 295 -7.51 -32.14 0.55
C LYS A 295 -7.44 -32.57 -0.91
N GLU A 296 -7.58 -33.87 -1.15
CA GLU A 296 -7.89 -34.37 -2.49
C GLU A 296 -9.17 -33.68 -2.99
N LYS A 297 -9.21 -33.40 -4.30
CA LYS A 297 -10.24 -32.58 -4.94
C LYS A 297 -11.57 -33.33 -5.00
N ASP A 298 -12.24 -33.47 -3.85
CA ASP A 298 -13.49 -34.25 -3.72
C ASP A 298 -14.65 -33.67 -4.57
N ASP A 299 -14.64 -32.36 -4.85
CA ASP A 299 -15.74 -31.69 -5.57
C ASP A 299 -15.50 -31.60 -7.10
N CYS A 300 -14.30 -31.17 -7.56
CA CYS A 300 -13.98 -31.01 -8.98
C CYS A 300 -12.47 -30.90 -9.24
N GLU A 301 -11.96 -31.66 -10.21
CA GLU A 301 -10.54 -31.67 -10.58
C GLU A 301 -10.03 -30.35 -11.17
N PHE A 302 -10.90 -29.60 -11.87
CA PHE A 302 -10.53 -28.34 -12.52
C PHE A 302 -10.70 -27.11 -11.63
N ASP A 303 -11.17 -27.28 -10.38
CA ASP A 303 -11.33 -26.14 -9.47
C ASP A 303 -10.01 -25.84 -8.76
N HIS A 304 -9.40 -24.70 -9.13
CA HIS A 304 -8.13 -24.24 -8.56
C HIS A 304 -8.30 -23.35 -7.31
N GLY A 305 -9.54 -23.03 -6.92
CA GLY A 305 -9.81 -22.07 -5.85
C GLY A 305 -9.51 -20.63 -6.28
N GLY A 306 -9.24 -19.74 -5.31
CA GLY A 306 -8.89 -18.34 -5.58
C GLY A 306 -10.09 -17.37 -5.70
N TYR A 307 -11.30 -17.83 -5.39
CA TYR A 307 -12.54 -17.05 -5.42
C TYR A 307 -13.31 -17.16 -4.09
N PHE A 308 -14.38 -16.39 -3.96
CA PHE A 308 -15.23 -16.29 -2.78
C PHE A 308 -16.66 -16.72 -3.12
N VAL A 309 -17.36 -17.32 -2.16
CA VAL A 309 -18.81 -17.61 -2.29
C VAL A 309 -19.57 -16.65 -1.38
N VAL A 310 -20.30 -15.71 -1.97
CA VAL A 310 -21.04 -14.67 -1.26
C VAL A 310 -22.48 -14.68 -1.71
N LYS A 311 -23.41 -14.93 -0.77
CA LYS A 311 -24.85 -15.12 -1.06
C LYS A 311 -25.10 -16.15 -2.18
N GLY A 312 -24.36 -17.27 -2.15
CA GLY A 312 -24.39 -18.31 -3.18
C GLY A 312 -23.69 -17.98 -4.50
N ALA A 313 -23.35 -16.72 -4.77
CA ALA A 313 -22.66 -16.33 -5.99
C ALA A 313 -21.14 -16.44 -5.84
N GLU A 314 -20.48 -16.96 -6.88
CA GLU A 314 -19.02 -17.02 -6.96
C GLU A 314 -18.44 -15.70 -7.46
N LYS A 315 -17.44 -15.20 -6.72
CA LYS A 315 -16.87 -13.87 -6.93
C LYS A 315 -15.36 -13.92 -6.85
N ALA A 316 -14.68 -13.31 -7.81
CA ALA A 316 -13.23 -13.22 -7.85
C ALA A 316 -12.78 -11.75 -7.82
N PHE A 317 -11.62 -11.50 -7.22
CA PHE A 317 -10.97 -10.21 -7.33
C PHE A 317 -10.33 -10.06 -8.70
N VAL A 318 -10.48 -8.87 -9.28
CA VAL A 318 -9.68 -8.42 -10.42
C VAL A 318 -8.51 -7.63 -9.84
N ALA A 319 -7.28 -7.97 -10.20
CA ALA A 319 -6.11 -7.27 -9.71
C ALA A 319 -6.10 -5.82 -10.21
N GLN A 320 -5.82 -4.85 -9.33
CA GLN A 320 -5.88 -3.43 -9.67
C GLN A 320 -4.50 -2.85 -9.92
N GLU A 321 -4.25 -2.32 -11.12
CA GLU A 321 -3.02 -1.60 -11.44
C GLU A 321 -3.02 -0.22 -10.77
N ARG A 322 -2.01 0.02 -9.94
CA ARG A 322 -1.77 1.31 -9.30
C ARG A 322 -0.37 1.82 -9.59
N ILE A 323 -0.18 3.12 -9.45
CA ILE A 323 1.16 3.72 -9.43
C ILE A 323 1.94 3.28 -8.19
N SER A 324 3.24 3.02 -8.34
CA SER A 324 4.15 2.71 -7.24
C SER A 324 4.38 3.97 -6.40
N LEU A 325 4.19 3.84 -5.09
CA LEU A 325 4.43 4.92 -4.12
C LEU A 325 5.85 4.88 -3.54
N LYS A 326 6.57 3.79 -3.75
CA LYS A 326 7.94 3.56 -3.24
C LYS A 326 9.02 4.16 -4.15
N ARG A 327 8.64 5.04 -5.07
CA ARG A 327 9.55 5.70 -6.02
C ARG A 327 9.27 7.20 -5.99
N LEU A 328 10.32 7.99 -6.14
CA LEU A 328 10.17 9.42 -6.45
C LEU A 328 9.62 9.53 -7.86
N TRP A 329 8.72 10.49 -8.05
CA TRP A 329 8.09 10.74 -9.34
C TRP A 329 8.48 12.10 -9.85
N VAL A 330 9.16 12.16 -10.99
CA VAL A 330 9.45 13.41 -11.70
C VAL A 330 8.44 13.62 -12.82
N PHE A 331 7.79 14.78 -12.85
CA PHE A 331 6.87 15.21 -13.89
C PHE A 331 7.31 16.55 -14.44
N ASP A 332 6.99 16.81 -15.71
CA ASP A 332 7.23 18.06 -16.43
C ASP A 332 5.93 18.88 -16.60
N GLN A 333 4.78 18.22 -16.68
CA GLN A 333 3.47 18.86 -16.88
C GLN A 333 2.56 18.75 -15.63
N PRO A 334 1.81 19.81 -15.25
CA PRO A 334 1.79 21.14 -15.88
C PRO A 334 3.05 21.98 -15.59
N ASN A 335 3.73 21.71 -14.47
CA ASN A 335 5.02 22.30 -14.12
C ASN A 335 5.99 21.19 -13.73
N TRP A 336 7.29 21.46 -13.89
CA TRP A 336 8.34 20.59 -13.39
C TRP A 336 8.19 20.36 -11.88
N ASN A 337 7.98 19.11 -11.49
CA ASN A 337 7.82 18.74 -10.10
C ASN A 337 8.39 17.35 -9.81
N ILE A 338 8.86 17.18 -8.58
CA ILE A 338 9.22 15.89 -8.02
C ILE A 338 8.38 15.62 -6.77
N SER A 339 7.74 14.46 -6.72
CA SER A 339 6.86 14.06 -5.62
C SER A 339 7.41 12.85 -4.86
N TYR A 340 7.50 12.97 -3.54
CA TYR A 340 7.52 11.83 -2.62
C TYR A 340 6.07 11.52 -2.20
N ARG A 341 5.53 10.41 -2.72
CA ARG A 341 4.11 10.05 -2.57
C ARG A 341 3.91 8.91 -1.59
N THR A 342 2.87 9.02 -0.79
CA THR A 342 2.43 8.00 0.15
C THR A 342 0.90 7.94 0.18
N GLU A 343 0.36 6.86 0.74
CA GLU A 343 -1.08 6.67 0.91
C GLU A 343 -1.67 7.73 1.85
N ILE A 344 -0.91 8.11 2.88
CA ILE A 344 -1.29 9.14 3.84
C ILE A 344 -0.98 10.51 3.24
N ARG A 345 -2.01 11.30 2.93
CA ARG A 345 -1.86 12.65 2.33
C ARG A 345 -0.90 13.57 3.09
N ARG A 346 -0.86 13.48 4.43
CA ARG A 346 0.03 14.31 5.29
C ARG A 346 1.51 13.97 5.15
N LEU A 347 1.84 12.78 4.65
CA LEU A 347 3.21 12.30 4.43
C LEU A 347 3.72 12.63 3.02
N ARG A 348 2.97 13.39 2.23
CA ARG A 348 3.38 13.77 0.87
C ARG A 348 4.24 15.01 0.91
N VAL A 349 5.29 15.00 0.11
CA VAL A 349 6.20 16.12 -0.08
C VAL A 349 6.33 16.32 -1.59
N ASP A 350 5.93 17.49 -2.07
CA ASP A 350 6.07 17.86 -3.48
C ASP A 350 7.04 19.04 -3.60
N LEU A 351 7.98 18.95 -4.52
CA LEU A 351 8.93 20.02 -4.81
C LEU A 351 8.71 20.46 -6.24
N LYS A 352 8.45 21.75 -6.44
CA LYS A 352 8.01 22.30 -7.74
C LYS A 352 8.86 23.47 -8.16
N ILE A 353 9.07 23.58 -9.48
CA ILE A 353 9.55 24.80 -10.12
C ILE A 353 8.32 25.64 -10.46
N GLU A 354 8.21 26.82 -9.86
CA GLU A 354 7.08 27.73 -10.02
C GLU A 354 7.56 29.09 -10.53
N GLU A 355 6.78 29.70 -11.42
CA GLU A 355 7.05 31.06 -11.90
C GLU A 355 6.44 32.08 -10.93
N VAL A 356 7.27 33.04 -10.50
CA VAL A 356 6.89 34.13 -9.62
C VAL A 356 6.87 35.43 -10.43
N SER A 357 5.78 36.21 -10.28
CA SER A 357 5.61 37.50 -10.95
C SER A 357 6.32 38.64 -10.20
N ALA A 358 6.60 39.74 -10.90
CA ALA A 358 7.24 40.93 -10.33
C ALA A 358 6.42 41.64 -9.22
N SER A 359 5.12 41.37 -9.11
CA SER A 359 4.27 41.84 -8.01
C SER A 359 4.60 41.20 -6.65
N GLU A 360 5.35 40.10 -6.67
CA GLU A 360 5.65 39.26 -5.52
C GLU A 360 7.09 39.39 -5.00
N CYS A 361 7.97 40.08 -5.75
CA CYS A 361 9.37 40.41 -5.47
C CYS A 361 9.78 41.67 -6.26
N GLU A 362 10.15 42.76 -5.59
CA GLU A 362 10.43 44.07 -6.21
C GLU A 362 11.68 44.10 -7.12
N HIS A 363 12.54 43.07 -7.06
CA HIS A 363 13.84 43.05 -7.74
C HIS A 363 14.02 41.92 -8.78
N LEU A 364 13.00 41.08 -9.02
CA LEU A 364 13.07 39.98 -9.97
C LEU A 364 12.06 40.16 -11.10
N GLN A 365 12.54 40.21 -12.34
CA GLN A 365 11.72 39.90 -13.52
C GLN A 365 11.09 38.50 -13.37
N ARG A 366 10.07 38.14 -14.16
CA ARG A 366 9.45 36.78 -14.13
C ARG A 366 10.54 35.71 -14.00
N THR A 367 10.64 35.09 -12.82
CA THR A 367 11.69 34.13 -12.49
C THR A 367 11.09 32.85 -11.96
N LYS A 368 11.77 31.74 -12.24
CA LYS A 368 11.43 30.43 -11.71
C LYS A 368 12.11 30.25 -10.37
N VAL A 369 11.40 29.70 -9.40
CA VAL A 369 11.91 29.41 -8.04
C VAL A 369 11.52 28.00 -7.61
N LEU A 370 12.26 27.43 -6.67
CA LEU A 370 11.98 26.11 -6.10
C LEU A 370 11.21 26.24 -4.78
N ASN A 371 10.00 25.67 -4.76
CA ASN A 371 9.12 25.65 -3.59
C ASN A 371 8.83 24.21 -3.13
N VAL A 372 8.87 24.00 -1.82
CA VAL A 372 8.48 22.77 -1.15
C VAL A 372 7.04 22.90 -0.66
N HIS A 373 6.20 21.95 -1.04
CA HIS A 373 4.84 21.82 -0.58
C HIS A 373 4.77 20.69 0.44
N PHE A 374 4.45 21.05 1.69
CA PHE A 374 4.41 20.13 2.81
C PHE A 374 3.25 20.51 3.73
N LEU A 375 2.47 19.52 4.20
CA LEU A 375 1.28 19.74 5.06
C LEU A 375 0.26 20.79 4.58
N GLY A 376 0.25 21.09 3.27
CA GLY A 376 -0.65 22.08 2.68
C GLY A 376 -0.15 23.53 2.73
N CYS A 377 1.08 23.78 3.18
CA CYS A 377 1.78 25.06 3.02
C CYS A 377 2.85 24.98 1.93
N THR A 378 3.11 26.11 1.28
CA THR A 378 4.20 26.31 0.31
C THR A 378 5.33 27.05 1.00
N ILE A 379 6.54 26.47 0.97
CA ILE A 379 7.72 26.96 1.69
C ILE A 379 8.88 27.09 0.69
N PRO A 380 9.59 28.23 0.61
CA PRO A 380 10.80 28.33 -0.21
C PRO A 380 11.83 27.29 0.20
N LEU A 381 12.47 26.63 -0.78
CA LEU A 381 13.39 25.52 -0.54
C LEU A 381 14.51 25.86 0.46
N TRP A 382 15.12 27.04 0.32
CA TRP A 382 16.22 27.48 1.19
C TRP A 382 15.80 27.62 2.64
N VAL A 383 14.65 28.26 2.90
CA VAL A 383 14.11 28.40 4.27
C VAL A 383 13.84 27.03 4.89
N PHE A 384 13.32 26.10 4.10
CA PHE A 384 13.05 24.74 4.56
C PHE A 384 14.35 23.99 4.91
N LEU A 385 15.39 24.08 4.09
CA LEU A 385 16.68 23.44 4.36
C LEU A 385 17.38 24.00 5.60
N PHE A 386 17.37 25.32 5.82
CA PHE A 386 17.91 25.91 7.05
C PHE A 386 17.14 25.48 8.30
N SER A 387 15.82 25.25 8.20
CA SER A 387 15.05 24.74 9.33
C SER A 387 15.39 23.31 9.74
N LEU A 388 15.95 22.52 8.80
CA LEU A 388 16.43 21.17 9.04
C LEU A 388 17.86 21.15 9.62
N GLY A 389 18.46 22.33 9.85
CA GLY A 389 19.76 22.47 10.51
C GLY A 389 20.96 22.59 9.57
N MET A 390 20.75 22.99 8.31
CA MET A 390 21.85 23.32 7.41
C MET A 390 22.49 24.66 7.80
N PRO A 391 23.83 24.75 7.94
CA PRO A 391 24.50 25.93 8.49
C PRO A 391 24.86 27.00 7.45
N SER A 392 25.07 26.63 6.17
CA SER A 392 25.50 27.57 5.13
C SER A 392 24.94 27.22 3.75
N ASP A 393 24.84 28.24 2.88
CA ASP A 393 24.43 28.06 1.48
C ASP A 393 25.41 27.17 0.71
N LYS A 394 26.71 27.25 1.02
CA LYS A 394 27.75 26.41 0.42
C LYS A 394 27.49 24.93 0.69
N GLU A 395 27.20 24.57 1.93
CA GLU A 395 26.89 23.17 2.29
C GLU A 395 25.61 22.67 1.64
N ILE A 396 24.60 23.53 1.45
CA ILE A 396 23.37 23.18 0.73
C ILE A 396 23.67 22.84 -0.73
N ILE A 397 24.45 23.69 -1.40
CA ILE A 397 24.82 23.48 -2.81
C ILE A 397 25.66 22.21 -2.97
N GLU A 398 26.63 21.99 -2.08
CA GLU A 398 27.45 20.77 -2.07
C GLU A 398 26.61 19.51 -1.81
N MET A 399 25.60 19.60 -0.95
CA MET A 399 24.68 18.51 -0.64
C MET A 399 23.74 18.14 -1.80
N ILE A 400 23.27 19.14 -2.56
CA ILE A 400 22.47 18.90 -3.78
C ILE A 400 23.34 18.20 -4.84
N ASP A 401 24.65 18.42 -4.85
CA ASP A 401 25.57 17.82 -5.82
C ASP A 401 25.09 18.09 -7.27
N CYS A 402 24.75 19.35 -7.53
CA CYS A 402 24.35 19.82 -8.85
C CYS A 402 25.57 20.09 -9.72
N ASN A 403 25.42 19.85 -11.03
CA ASN A 403 26.45 20.21 -11.99
C ASN A 403 26.45 21.74 -12.16
N LEU A 404 27.45 22.41 -11.59
CA LEU A 404 27.63 23.86 -11.68
C LEU A 404 27.96 24.36 -13.09
N SER A 405 28.17 23.45 -14.06
CA SER A 405 28.35 23.85 -15.46
C SER A 405 27.04 24.24 -16.16
N ASP A 406 25.88 23.88 -15.60
CA ASP A 406 24.58 24.21 -16.21
C ASP A 406 24.08 25.58 -15.70
N GLU A 407 24.13 26.59 -16.58
CA GLU A 407 23.65 27.94 -16.31
C GLU A 407 22.18 27.98 -15.89
N SER A 408 21.34 27.08 -16.43
CA SER A 408 19.91 27.03 -16.13
C SER A 408 19.65 26.64 -14.68
N SER A 409 20.32 25.59 -14.21
CA SER A 409 20.28 25.16 -12.82
C SER A 409 20.85 26.21 -11.87
N VAL A 410 22.00 26.81 -12.22
CA VAL A 410 22.63 27.85 -11.38
C VAL A 410 21.72 29.06 -11.25
N LYS A 411 21.14 29.55 -12.35
CA LYS A 411 20.18 30.67 -12.34
C LYS A 411 18.96 30.38 -11.47
N LEU A 412 18.42 29.16 -11.54
CA LEU A 412 17.27 28.73 -10.73
C LEU A 412 17.59 28.65 -9.23
N LEU A 413 18.78 28.20 -8.87
CA LEU A 413 19.21 28.17 -7.47
C LEU A 413 19.43 29.60 -6.95
N LEU A 414 20.08 30.47 -7.72
CA LEU A 414 20.29 31.87 -7.35
C LEU A 414 18.97 32.64 -7.21
N SER A 415 18.02 32.46 -8.13
CA SER A 415 16.70 33.09 -8.01
C SER A 415 15.94 32.58 -6.79
N THR A 416 16.06 31.29 -6.45
CA THR A 416 15.45 30.72 -5.25
C THR A 416 16.07 31.29 -3.97
N ILE A 417 17.38 31.52 -3.94
CA ILE A 417 18.07 32.17 -2.80
C ILE A 417 17.57 33.60 -2.63
N SER A 418 17.59 34.40 -3.70
CA SER A 418 17.12 35.79 -3.67
C SER A 418 15.66 35.88 -3.22
N TYR A 419 14.81 34.98 -3.73
CA TYR A 419 13.40 34.90 -3.33
C TYR A 419 13.21 34.57 -1.84
N ALA A 420 14.06 33.70 -1.29
CA ALA A 420 14.04 33.39 0.13
C ALA A 420 14.50 34.58 0.99
N ASP A 421 15.50 35.34 0.52
CA ASP A 421 15.98 36.55 1.19
C ASP A 421 14.91 37.65 1.24
N ASP A 422 14.21 37.90 0.13
CA ASP A 422 13.15 38.91 0.04
C ASP A 422 11.92 38.56 0.91
N ARG A 423 11.46 37.30 0.86
CA ARG A 423 10.25 36.85 1.58
C ARG A 423 10.48 36.62 3.07
N HIS A 424 11.71 36.25 3.43
CA HIS A 424 12.04 35.76 4.76
C HIS A 424 13.38 36.31 5.25
N GLU A 425 13.46 37.64 5.38
CA GLU A 425 14.66 38.32 5.84
C GLU A 425 15.23 37.69 7.11
N GLY A 426 16.53 37.38 7.09
CA GLY A 426 17.23 36.82 8.25
C GLY A 426 16.98 35.33 8.51
N PHE A 427 16.42 34.56 7.56
CA PHE A 427 16.20 33.11 7.72
C PHE A 427 17.45 32.28 8.05
N ARG A 428 18.64 32.79 7.71
CA ARG A 428 19.93 32.17 8.06
C ARG A 428 20.30 32.32 9.54
N ARG A 429 19.63 33.19 10.30
CA ARG A 429 19.85 33.34 11.75
C ARG A 429 19.22 32.16 12.49
N GLY A 430 19.98 31.57 13.42
CA GLY A 430 19.59 30.37 14.17
C GLY A 430 18.18 30.47 14.76
N GLY A 431 17.31 29.55 14.37
CA GLY A 431 15.93 29.44 14.88
C GLY A 431 14.88 30.32 14.19
N TYR A 432 15.26 31.26 13.32
CA TYR A 432 14.28 32.10 12.61
C TYR A 432 13.51 31.30 11.55
N SER A 433 14.21 30.46 10.78
CA SER A 433 13.61 29.54 9.80
C SER A 433 12.56 28.60 10.43
N SER A 434 12.87 28.03 11.60
CA SER A 434 11.95 27.15 12.34
C SER A 434 10.69 27.90 12.81
N LYS A 435 10.83 29.14 13.30
CA LYS A 435 9.68 29.98 13.67
C LYS A 435 8.79 30.29 12.47
N LYS A 436 9.40 30.61 11.33
CA LYS A 436 8.65 30.94 10.11
C LYS A 436 7.84 29.75 9.61
N ILE A 437 8.41 28.54 9.64
CA ILE A 437 7.69 27.33 9.26
C ILE A 437 6.56 27.02 10.25
N ASP A 438 6.77 27.26 11.54
CA ASP A 438 5.71 27.13 12.55
C ASP A 438 4.52 28.06 12.24
N GLU A 439 4.78 29.33 11.91
CA GLU A 439 3.74 30.27 11.47
C GLU A 439 3.01 29.78 10.21
N LEU A 440 3.75 29.31 9.19
CA LEU A 440 3.17 28.83 7.93
C LEU A 440 2.30 27.58 8.13
N ILE A 441 2.74 26.64 8.96
CA ILE A 441 1.98 25.41 9.27
C ILE A 441 0.73 25.75 10.09
N LYS A 442 0.84 26.64 11.08
CA LYS A 442 -0.31 27.10 11.88
C LYS A 442 -1.32 27.91 11.06
N GLY A 443 -0.87 28.61 10.02
CA GLY A 443 -1.72 29.36 9.08
C GLY A 443 -2.50 28.50 8.09
N THR A 444 -2.28 27.18 8.05
CA THR A 444 -3.03 26.29 7.15
C THR A 444 -4.50 26.14 7.56
N ARG A 445 -5.39 25.77 6.61
CA ARG A 445 -6.83 25.58 6.87
C ARG A 445 -7.13 24.53 7.96
N PHE A 446 -6.26 23.52 8.10
CA PHE A 446 -6.39 22.45 9.08
C PHE A 446 -5.04 22.19 9.74
N PRO A 447 -4.62 23.06 10.67
CA PRO A 447 -3.30 22.96 11.26
C PRO A 447 -3.17 21.68 12.10
N PRO A 448 -1.99 21.04 12.09
CA PRO A 448 -1.72 19.91 12.98
C PRO A 448 -1.80 20.35 14.45
N LYS A 449 -2.14 19.41 15.33
CA LYS A 449 -2.18 19.66 16.78
C LYS A 449 -0.77 19.59 17.39
N GLU A 450 0.10 18.82 16.75
CA GLU A 450 1.48 18.60 17.15
C GLU A 450 2.35 19.85 16.92
N SER A 451 3.50 19.94 17.61
CA SER A 451 4.45 21.02 17.35
C SER A 451 5.10 20.87 15.97
N THR A 452 5.70 21.93 15.42
CA THR A 452 6.41 21.88 14.12
C THR A 452 7.50 20.82 14.09
N ARG A 453 8.25 20.68 15.18
CA ARG A 453 9.32 19.69 15.28
C ARG A 453 8.76 18.28 15.21
N ASP A 454 7.71 18.01 15.98
CA ASP A 454 7.01 16.72 15.94
C ASP A 454 6.41 16.46 14.55
N CYS A 455 5.92 17.49 13.87
CA CYS A 455 5.42 17.38 12.50
C CYS A 455 6.51 17.00 11.52
N LEU A 456 7.69 17.63 11.59
CA LEU A 456 8.83 17.27 10.77
C LEU A 456 9.29 15.84 11.08
N ASP A 457 9.36 15.47 12.35
CA ASP A 457 9.78 14.14 12.79
C ASP A 457 8.81 13.04 12.31
N LYS A 458 7.51 13.26 12.48
CA LYS A 458 6.45 12.30 12.15
C LYS A 458 6.07 12.26 10.67
N TYR A 459 6.14 13.41 9.97
CA TYR A 459 5.57 13.52 8.62
C TYR A 459 6.58 13.72 7.49
N LEU A 460 7.72 14.38 7.73
CA LEU A 460 8.76 14.55 6.71
C LEU A 460 9.66 13.31 6.69
N PHE A 461 9.54 12.48 5.65
CA PHE A 461 10.31 11.23 5.46
C PHE A 461 10.44 10.39 6.75
N PRO A 462 9.35 9.76 7.23
CA PRO A 462 9.26 9.20 8.58
C PRO A 462 10.34 8.16 8.94
N THR A 463 10.86 7.44 7.95
CA THR A 463 11.92 6.44 8.17
C THR A 463 13.28 7.07 8.46
N LEU A 464 13.48 8.32 8.04
CA LEU A 464 14.66 9.11 8.37
C LEU A 464 14.41 9.76 9.74
N THR A 465 15.24 9.47 10.73
CA THR A 465 15.01 9.94 12.11
C THR A 465 15.65 11.31 12.37
N ARG A 466 16.72 11.65 11.65
CA ARG A 466 17.51 12.86 11.88
C ARG A 466 17.21 13.94 10.84
N SER A 467 17.20 15.20 11.27
CA SER A 467 16.90 16.35 10.39
C SER A 467 17.93 16.50 9.26
N LYS A 468 19.22 16.23 9.51
CA LYS A 468 20.27 16.23 8.47
C LYS A 468 20.03 15.18 7.39
N GLN A 469 19.63 13.97 7.76
CA GLN A 469 19.28 12.91 6.79
C GLN A 469 18.10 13.33 5.91
N LYS A 470 17.09 13.99 6.50
CA LYS A 470 15.94 14.53 5.76
C LYS A 470 16.37 15.63 4.80
N ALA A 471 17.30 16.50 5.22
CA ALA A 471 17.88 17.51 4.35
C ALA A 471 18.64 16.88 3.17
N LEU A 472 19.47 15.85 3.42
CA LEU A 472 20.18 15.10 2.38
C LEU A 472 19.22 14.48 1.36
N PHE A 473 18.15 13.83 1.82
CA PHE A 473 17.16 13.24 0.93
C PHE A 473 16.39 14.30 0.13
N LEU A 474 16.09 15.45 0.74
CA LEU A 474 15.50 16.58 0.02
C LEU A 474 16.46 17.16 -1.02
N GLY A 475 17.76 17.28 -0.72
CA GLY A 475 18.78 17.67 -1.69
C GLY A 475 18.89 16.68 -2.85
N TYR A 476 18.80 15.38 -2.57
CA TYR A 476 18.70 14.36 -3.62
C TYR A 476 17.44 14.53 -4.49
N MET A 477 16.28 14.86 -3.91
CA MET A 477 15.09 15.19 -4.70
C MET A 477 15.32 16.40 -5.61
N VAL A 478 15.96 17.46 -5.11
CA VAL A 478 16.33 18.64 -5.90
C VAL A 478 17.27 18.25 -7.04
N LYS A 479 18.32 17.47 -6.77
CA LYS A 479 19.26 16.97 -7.78
C LYS A 479 18.53 16.26 -8.92
N ARG A 480 17.63 15.34 -8.58
CA ARG A 480 16.85 14.57 -9.55
C ARG A 480 15.94 15.47 -10.39
N LEU A 481 15.32 16.48 -9.78
CA LEU A 481 14.50 17.45 -10.49
C LEU A 481 15.33 18.30 -11.45
N LEU A 482 16.48 18.81 -11.00
CA LEU A 482 17.39 19.63 -11.81
C LEU A 482 17.95 18.85 -12.99
N GLN A 483 18.42 17.62 -12.78
CA GLN A 483 18.89 16.75 -13.88
C GLN A 483 17.82 16.58 -14.98
N SER A 484 16.56 16.40 -14.59
CA SER A 484 15.46 16.31 -15.56
C SER A 484 15.13 17.65 -16.21
N TYR A 485 15.14 18.74 -15.44
CA TYR A 485 14.91 20.09 -15.94
C TYR A 485 15.96 20.52 -16.98
N SER A 486 17.23 20.17 -16.77
CA SER A 486 18.34 20.44 -17.70
C SER A 486 18.42 19.47 -18.88
N GLY A 487 17.47 18.53 -19.02
CA GLY A 487 17.44 17.55 -20.11
C GLY A 487 18.39 16.35 -19.95
N GLN A 488 19.14 16.26 -18.85
CA GLN A 488 20.00 15.09 -18.56
C GLN A 488 19.21 13.87 -18.08
N GLY A 489 17.97 14.06 -17.61
CA GLY A 489 17.08 13.00 -17.16
C GLY A 489 15.72 13.08 -17.84
N LYS A 490 15.11 11.92 -18.12
CA LYS A 490 13.72 11.87 -18.64
C LYS A 490 12.70 11.93 -17.48
N PRO A 491 11.54 12.58 -17.66
CA PRO A 491 10.45 12.49 -16.71
C PRO A 491 9.97 11.04 -16.56
N ASP A 492 9.36 10.71 -15.43
CA ASP A 492 8.90 9.35 -15.16
C ASP A 492 7.64 9.02 -15.97
N ASN A 493 7.73 7.94 -16.76
CA ASN A 493 6.58 7.42 -17.50
C ASN A 493 5.59 6.74 -16.53
N LYS A 494 4.32 7.15 -16.58
CA LYS A 494 3.22 6.60 -15.79
C LYS A 494 2.81 5.21 -16.23
N ASP A 495 3.03 4.87 -17.50
CA ASP A 495 2.61 3.60 -18.09
C ASP A 495 3.66 2.49 -18.01
N ASP A 496 4.92 2.84 -17.74
CA ASP A 496 5.97 1.87 -17.44
C ASP A 496 5.61 1.04 -16.21
N PHE A 497 5.51 -0.28 -16.39
CA PHE A 497 5.14 -1.21 -15.34
C PHE A 497 6.16 -1.28 -14.20
N ARG A 498 7.39 -0.78 -14.39
CA ARG A 498 8.35 -0.57 -13.28
C ARG A 498 7.78 0.37 -12.21
N ASN A 499 6.96 1.32 -12.66
CA ASN A 499 6.34 2.38 -11.88
C ASN A 499 4.89 2.01 -11.50
N LYS A 500 4.45 0.78 -11.78
CA LYS A 500 3.14 0.24 -11.37
C LYS A 500 3.29 -0.87 -10.32
N ARG A 501 2.21 -1.14 -9.59
CA ARG A 501 2.02 -2.27 -8.67
C ARG A 501 0.61 -2.83 -8.86
N LEU A 502 0.45 -4.11 -8.60
CA LEU A 502 -0.85 -4.77 -8.53
C LEU A 502 -1.34 -4.83 -7.08
N ASP A 503 -2.49 -4.25 -6.81
CA ASP A 503 -3.23 -4.52 -5.59
C ASP A 503 -4.06 -5.79 -5.81
N LEU A 504 -3.81 -6.79 -4.96
CA LEU A 504 -4.46 -8.10 -5.01
C LEU A 504 -5.53 -8.22 -3.92
N ALA A 505 -6.09 -9.43 -3.75
CA ALA A 505 -7.14 -9.70 -2.75
C ALA A 505 -6.80 -9.18 -1.35
N GLY A 506 -5.55 -9.38 -0.88
CA GLY A 506 -5.10 -8.99 0.44
C GLY A 506 -5.12 -7.47 0.67
N GLU A 507 -4.46 -6.70 -0.19
CA GLU A 507 -4.39 -5.24 -0.09
C GLU A 507 -5.79 -4.59 -0.22
N LEU A 508 -6.64 -5.14 -1.08
CA LEU A 508 -8.01 -4.66 -1.29
C LEU A 508 -8.88 -4.95 -0.06
N LEU A 509 -8.78 -6.16 0.52
CA LEU A 509 -9.49 -6.54 1.75
C LEU A 509 -9.02 -5.75 2.96
N GLU A 510 -7.71 -5.55 3.12
CA GLU A 510 -7.13 -4.75 4.20
C GLU A 510 -7.74 -3.34 4.22
N ARG A 511 -7.80 -2.70 3.04
CA ARG A 511 -8.37 -1.37 2.90
C ARG A 511 -9.85 -1.31 3.23
N GLU A 512 -10.66 -2.24 2.71
CA GLU A 512 -12.11 -2.22 2.93
C GLU A 512 -12.46 -2.57 4.38
N LEU A 513 -11.78 -3.57 4.96
CA LEU A 513 -11.95 -3.95 6.36
C LEU A 513 -11.65 -2.77 7.30
N ARG A 514 -10.53 -2.08 7.08
CA ARG A 514 -10.15 -0.89 7.85
C ARG A 514 -11.23 0.19 7.84
N ASN A 515 -11.89 0.41 6.70
CA ASN A 515 -12.96 1.40 6.60
C ASN A 515 -14.19 1.01 7.42
N HIS A 516 -14.57 -0.27 7.40
CA HIS A 516 -15.69 -0.77 8.18
C HIS A 516 -15.40 -0.78 9.68
N ILE A 517 -14.18 -1.14 10.10
CA ILE A 517 -13.80 -1.08 11.51
C ILE A 517 -13.80 0.37 12.00
N LYS A 518 -13.21 1.32 11.25
CA LYS A 518 -13.31 2.76 11.59
C LYS A 518 -14.74 3.28 11.64
N HIS A 519 -15.67 2.67 10.90
CA HIS A 519 -17.08 3.01 11.01
C HIS A 519 -17.71 2.46 12.29
N ALA A 520 -17.42 1.19 12.62
CA ALA A 520 -17.84 0.56 13.86
C ALA A 520 -17.29 1.28 15.10
N GLU A 521 -16.01 1.62 15.08
CA GLU A 521 -15.31 2.42 16.10
C GLU A 521 -16.03 3.75 16.34
N ARG A 522 -16.28 4.54 15.29
CA ARG A 522 -17.01 5.82 15.42
C ARG A 522 -18.40 5.66 16.03
N ARG A 523 -19.08 4.54 15.78
CA ARG A 523 -20.40 4.26 16.36
C ARG A 523 -20.29 3.81 17.82
N MET A 524 -19.30 2.98 18.14
CA MET A 524 -18.94 2.55 19.48
C MET A 524 -18.62 3.76 20.36
N VAL A 525 -17.70 4.63 19.94
CA VAL A 525 -17.32 5.86 20.64
C VAL A 525 -18.56 6.71 20.94
N LYS A 526 -19.41 6.98 19.94
CA LYS A 526 -20.64 7.77 20.14
C LYS A 526 -21.63 7.11 21.11
N ALA A 527 -21.73 5.78 21.12
CA ALA A 527 -22.60 5.06 22.04
C ALA A 527 -22.05 5.15 23.47
N MET A 528 -20.75 4.93 23.65
CA MET A 528 -20.06 5.04 24.94
C MET A 528 -20.13 6.46 25.50
N GLN A 529 -19.96 7.49 24.67
CA GLN A 529 -20.07 8.90 25.08
C GLN A 529 -21.40 9.25 25.75
N ARG A 530 -22.49 8.57 25.38
CA ARG A 530 -23.82 8.76 25.99
C ARG A 530 -23.93 8.09 27.36
N ASP A 531 -23.26 6.97 27.55
CA ASP A 531 -23.32 6.16 28.77
C ASP A 531 -22.23 6.56 29.78
N LEU A 532 -21.18 7.25 29.34
CA LEU A 532 -20.19 7.91 30.20
C LEU A 532 -20.77 9.15 30.92
N TYR A 533 -22.00 9.55 30.58
CA TYR A 533 -22.72 10.65 31.22
C TYR A 533 -23.62 10.17 32.37
N GLY A 534 -23.45 10.77 33.57
CA GLY A 534 -24.37 10.66 34.70
C GLY A 534 -24.34 9.33 35.48
N GLU A 535 -25.44 9.04 36.19
CA GLU A 535 -25.63 7.83 37.01
C GLU A 535 -25.88 6.55 36.20
N ARG A 536 -25.84 6.60 34.86
CA ARG A 536 -26.08 5.42 34.02
C ARG A 536 -25.03 4.35 34.26
N SER A 537 -25.44 3.08 34.30
CA SER A 537 -24.52 1.95 34.34
C SER A 537 -23.88 1.74 32.98
N LEU A 538 -22.57 1.52 32.94
CA LEU A 538 -21.87 1.09 31.73
C LEU A 538 -22.39 -0.29 31.32
N ARG A 539 -22.58 -0.50 30.02
CA ARG A 539 -22.90 -1.82 29.47
C ARG A 539 -21.62 -2.62 29.28
N GLN A 540 -21.74 -3.94 29.11
CA GLN A 540 -20.63 -4.77 28.65
C GLN A 540 -20.14 -4.29 27.28
N ILE A 541 -18.82 -4.40 27.04
CA ILE A 541 -18.17 -3.87 25.83
C ILE A 541 -18.77 -4.44 24.53
N GLU A 542 -19.24 -5.68 24.55
CA GLU A 542 -19.90 -6.36 23.43
C GLU A 542 -21.14 -5.64 22.92
N HIS A 543 -21.84 -4.90 23.78
CA HIS A 543 -23.04 -4.17 23.40
C HIS A 543 -22.74 -2.83 22.71
N TYR A 544 -21.51 -2.32 22.82
CA TYR A 544 -21.09 -1.10 22.12
C TYR A 544 -20.57 -1.39 20.72
N LEU A 545 -20.17 -2.63 20.44
CA LEU A 545 -19.63 -3.05 19.15
C LEU A 545 -20.68 -3.76 18.30
N ASP A 546 -21.09 -3.10 17.23
CA ASP A 546 -22.03 -3.67 16.27
C ASP A 546 -21.30 -4.48 15.19
N ALA A 547 -21.22 -5.79 15.40
CA ALA A 547 -20.58 -6.74 14.49
C ALA A 547 -21.24 -6.82 13.09
N SER A 548 -22.48 -6.35 12.97
CA SER A 548 -23.20 -6.33 11.70
C SER A 548 -22.62 -5.31 10.72
N LEU A 549 -22.01 -4.21 11.21
CA LEU A 549 -21.42 -3.18 10.37
C LEU A 549 -20.27 -3.71 9.51
N ILE A 550 -19.43 -4.57 10.08
CA ILE A 550 -18.31 -5.19 9.39
C ILE A 550 -18.82 -6.28 8.45
N THR A 551 -19.65 -7.19 8.97
CA THR A 551 -20.15 -8.34 8.20
C THR A 551 -20.99 -7.92 6.99
N ASN A 552 -21.97 -7.03 7.20
CA ASN A 552 -22.84 -6.54 6.14
C ASN A 552 -22.11 -5.57 5.21
N GLY A 553 -21.17 -4.77 5.74
CA GLY A 553 -20.31 -3.91 4.96
C GLY A 553 -19.51 -4.67 3.91
N LEU A 554 -18.75 -5.69 4.35
CA LEU A 554 -17.98 -6.55 3.46
C LEU A 554 -18.87 -7.31 2.48
N THR A 555 -19.95 -7.93 2.98
CA THR A 555 -20.90 -8.67 2.11
C THR A 555 -21.49 -7.76 1.03
N LYS A 556 -21.81 -6.49 1.36
CA LYS A 556 -22.28 -5.49 0.40
C LYS A 556 -21.20 -5.13 -0.61
N ALA A 557 -19.96 -4.87 -0.18
CA ALA A 557 -18.84 -4.55 -1.07
C ALA A 557 -18.56 -5.66 -2.10
N PHE A 558 -18.61 -6.94 -1.68
CA PHE A 558 -18.51 -8.08 -2.61
C PHE A 558 -19.71 -8.16 -3.55
N SER A 559 -20.91 -7.88 -3.05
CA SER A 559 -22.15 -7.97 -3.83
C SER A 559 -22.22 -6.90 -4.92
N THR A 560 -21.90 -5.65 -4.60
CA THR A 560 -21.94 -4.51 -5.53
C THR A 560 -20.68 -4.36 -6.38
N GLY A 561 -19.56 -4.92 -5.94
CA GLY A 561 -18.25 -4.71 -6.58
C GLY A 561 -17.70 -3.29 -6.43
N ALA A 562 -18.28 -2.48 -5.52
CA ALA A 562 -17.87 -1.12 -5.23
C ALA A 562 -17.01 -1.04 -3.96
N TRP A 563 -15.74 -0.69 -4.10
CA TRP A 563 -14.72 -0.75 -3.06
C TRP A 563 -14.12 0.62 -2.79
N SER A 564 -13.57 0.87 -1.61
CA SER A 564 -12.94 2.16 -1.31
C SER A 564 -11.79 2.46 -2.26
N HIS A 565 -11.73 3.70 -2.76
CA HIS A 565 -10.63 4.16 -3.60
C HIS A 565 -9.32 4.23 -2.78
N HIS A 566 -8.19 3.98 -3.44
CA HIS A 566 -6.84 3.92 -2.84
C HIS A 566 -6.45 5.21 -2.10
N PHE A 567 -6.59 6.37 -2.75
CA PHE A 567 -6.20 7.68 -2.20
C PHE A 567 -7.36 8.55 -1.68
N LYS A 568 -8.56 8.34 -2.20
CA LYS A 568 -9.72 9.23 -1.98
C LYS A 568 -10.77 8.47 -1.19
N TYR A 569 -10.69 8.55 0.14
CA TYR A 569 -11.56 7.78 1.04
C TYR A 569 -13.06 8.00 0.83
N SER A 570 -13.48 9.13 0.23
CA SER A 570 -14.88 9.44 -0.09
C SER A 570 -15.37 8.79 -1.40
N GLU A 571 -14.47 8.35 -2.26
CA GLU A 571 -14.80 7.78 -3.57
C GLU A 571 -14.77 6.24 -3.51
N LYS A 572 -15.66 5.63 -4.29
CA LYS A 572 -15.70 4.18 -4.52
C LYS A 572 -15.26 3.86 -5.94
N ILE A 573 -14.53 2.75 -6.10
CA ILE A 573 -14.11 2.19 -7.38
C ILE A 573 -14.95 0.95 -7.68
N ASN A 574 -15.44 0.85 -8.91
CA ASN A 574 -16.30 -0.25 -9.37
C ASN A 574 -15.51 -1.32 -10.12
N GLY A 575 -16.01 -2.56 -10.09
CA GLY A 575 -15.43 -3.67 -10.83
C GLY A 575 -14.12 -4.18 -10.26
N VAL A 576 -13.92 -4.01 -8.96
CA VAL A 576 -12.83 -4.64 -8.18
C VAL A 576 -13.11 -6.12 -7.95
N VAL A 577 -14.38 -6.45 -7.76
CA VAL A 577 -14.87 -7.83 -7.66
C VAL A 577 -15.82 -8.08 -8.82
N ALA A 578 -15.63 -9.20 -9.50
CA ALA A 578 -16.48 -9.66 -10.59
C ALA A 578 -17.10 -11.02 -10.26
N ASN A 579 -18.26 -11.31 -10.85
CA ASN A 579 -18.82 -12.65 -10.81
C ASN A 579 -17.96 -13.58 -11.67
N LEU A 580 -17.61 -14.75 -11.12
CA LEU A 580 -16.81 -15.73 -11.83
C LEU A 580 -17.67 -16.46 -12.87
N ARG A 581 -17.24 -16.45 -14.14
CA ARG A 581 -17.96 -17.13 -15.22
C ARG A 581 -17.47 -18.56 -15.36
N ARG A 582 -18.37 -19.54 -15.20
CA ARG A 582 -18.10 -20.98 -15.31
C ARG A 582 -18.48 -21.53 -16.69
N THR A 583 -18.13 -20.82 -17.77
CA THR A 583 -18.43 -21.29 -19.14
C THR A 583 -17.53 -22.45 -19.54
N ASN A 584 -16.23 -22.34 -19.27
CA ASN A 584 -15.26 -23.41 -19.38
C ASN A 584 -14.10 -23.16 -18.38
N PRO A 585 -13.28 -24.17 -18.08
CA PRO A 585 -12.17 -24.02 -17.13
C PRO A 585 -11.18 -22.91 -17.53
N LEU A 586 -10.81 -22.81 -18.81
CA LEU A 586 -9.84 -21.83 -19.29
C LEU A 586 -10.32 -20.39 -19.09
N GLN A 587 -11.58 -20.09 -19.44
CA GLN A 587 -12.19 -18.78 -19.24
C GLN A 587 -12.25 -18.40 -17.77
N THR A 588 -12.53 -19.38 -16.90
CA THR A 588 -12.53 -19.21 -15.45
C THR A 588 -11.14 -18.76 -14.99
N MET A 589 -10.08 -19.42 -15.48
CA MET A 589 -8.68 -19.08 -15.17
C MET A 589 -8.28 -17.71 -15.70
N CYS A 590 -8.64 -17.39 -16.95
CA CYS A 590 -8.41 -16.07 -17.53
C CYS A 590 -9.08 -14.98 -16.68
N ASP A 591 -10.35 -15.17 -16.28
CA ASP A 591 -11.08 -14.21 -15.47
C ASP A 591 -10.40 -13.93 -14.12
N MET A 592 -9.78 -14.93 -13.50
CA MET A 592 -9.08 -14.78 -12.22
C MET A 592 -7.67 -14.19 -12.35
N ARG A 593 -7.08 -14.18 -13.56
CA ARG A 593 -5.78 -13.56 -13.86
C ARG A 593 -5.91 -12.17 -14.50
N LYS A 594 -7.12 -11.60 -14.52
CA LYS A 594 -7.37 -10.25 -15.01
C LYS A 594 -6.73 -9.19 -14.12
N THR A 595 -6.19 -8.19 -14.79
CA THR A 595 -5.67 -6.94 -14.23
C THR A 595 -6.47 -5.79 -14.82
N ARG A 596 -6.68 -4.73 -14.05
CA ARG A 596 -7.43 -3.55 -14.47
C ARG A 596 -6.67 -2.28 -14.12
N GLN A 597 -6.49 -1.41 -15.12
CA GLN A 597 -6.04 -0.04 -14.96
C GLN A 597 -7.25 0.89 -14.87
N HIS A 598 -7.36 1.65 -13.78
CA HIS A 598 -8.40 2.65 -13.60
C HIS A 598 -7.98 3.99 -14.22
N VAL A 599 -8.87 4.56 -15.03
CA VAL A 599 -8.70 5.86 -15.69
C VAL A 599 -9.96 6.69 -15.48
N GLN A 600 -9.83 8.00 -15.21
CA GLN A 600 -10.95 8.88 -14.87
C GLN A 600 -11.84 9.26 -16.07
N TYR A 601 -11.31 9.23 -17.30
CA TYR A 601 -12.07 9.55 -18.51
C TYR A 601 -11.59 8.67 -19.68
N SER A 602 -12.49 7.96 -20.36
CA SER A 602 -12.12 6.99 -21.40
C SER A 602 -11.71 7.63 -22.74
N GLY A 603 -12.07 8.90 -23.00
CA GLY A 603 -11.91 9.56 -24.32
C GLY A 603 -10.69 10.48 -24.51
N LYS A 604 -9.88 10.76 -23.47
CA LYS A 604 -8.67 11.62 -23.57
C LYS A 604 -7.34 10.85 -23.39
N VAL A 605 -7.41 9.52 -23.41
CA VAL A 605 -6.35 8.67 -22.82
C VAL A 605 -5.87 7.62 -23.81
N GLY A 606 -5.59 8.05 -25.05
CA GLY A 606 -4.98 7.18 -26.04
C GLY A 606 -3.76 6.45 -25.48
N ASP A 607 -2.91 7.15 -24.72
CA ASP A 607 -1.63 6.62 -24.21
C ASP A 607 -1.77 5.41 -23.26
N ALA A 608 -2.71 5.43 -22.31
CA ALA A 608 -2.84 4.36 -21.32
C ALA A 608 -3.38 3.04 -21.90
N ARG A 609 -3.98 3.08 -23.09
CA ARG A 609 -4.53 1.89 -23.76
C ARG A 609 -3.48 1.18 -24.61
N PHE A 610 -2.46 1.91 -25.06
CA PHE A 610 -1.44 1.33 -25.93
C PHE A 610 -0.56 0.34 -25.16
N PRO A 611 -0.09 -0.72 -25.85
CA PRO A 611 0.88 -1.62 -25.27
C PRO A 611 2.19 -0.87 -25.00
N HIS A 612 2.66 -0.92 -23.75
CA HIS A 612 3.97 -0.40 -23.39
C HIS A 612 5.02 -1.54 -23.40
N PRO A 613 6.26 -1.33 -23.86
CA PRO A 613 7.29 -2.39 -23.90
C PRO A 613 7.53 -3.09 -22.57
N SER A 614 7.30 -2.41 -21.45
CA SER A 614 7.41 -2.99 -20.10
C SER A 614 6.38 -4.09 -19.79
N HIS A 615 5.35 -4.26 -20.64
CA HIS A 615 4.37 -5.34 -20.50
C HIS A 615 4.98 -6.72 -20.79
N TRP A 616 6.07 -6.77 -21.58
CA TRP A 616 6.73 -8.01 -21.97
C TRP A 616 7.02 -8.92 -20.78
N GLY A 617 6.61 -10.19 -20.89
CA GLY A 617 6.73 -11.21 -19.84
C GLY A 617 5.80 -11.03 -18.64
N LYS A 618 5.14 -9.88 -18.47
CA LYS A 618 4.31 -9.57 -17.28
C LYS A 618 2.81 -9.60 -17.57
N LEU A 619 2.40 -8.96 -18.66
CA LEU A 619 1.01 -8.85 -19.09
C LEU A 619 0.91 -9.26 -20.56
N CYS A 620 -0.17 -9.95 -20.90
CA CYS A 620 -0.55 -10.19 -22.28
C CYS A 620 -1.26 -8.94 -22.82
N PHE A 621 -0.66 -8.30 -23.82
CA PHE A 621 -1.27 -7.13 -24.48
C PHE A 621 -2.28 -7.50 -25.56
N LEU A 622 -2.26 -8.74 -26.06
CA LEU A 622 -3.26 -9.26 -27.00
C LEU A 622 -4.56 -9.65 -26.28
N SER A 623 -4.45 -10.18 -25.06
CA SER A 623 -5.60 -10.64 -24.28
C SER A 623 -6.20 -9.49 -23.47
N THR A 624 -6.93 -8.63 -24.17
CA THR A 624 -7.74 -7.54 -23.63
C THR A 624 -9.20 -7.71 -24.05
N SER A 625 -10.13 -7.14 -23.28
CA SER A 625 -11.53 -7.06 -23.72
C SER A 625 -11.70 -6.04 -24.84
N ASP A 626 -12.62 -6.27 -25.76
CA ASP A 626 -13.03 -5.30 -26.77
C ASP A 626 -13.86 -4.14 -26.19
N GLY A 627 -13.99 -3.07 -26.97
CA GLY A 627 -14.79 -1.90 -26.62
C GLY A 627 -14.14 -0.96 -25.61
N GLU A 628 -14.92 -0.38 -24.71
CA GLU A 628 -14.45 0.69 -23.81
C GLU A 628 -13.31 0.26 -22.88
N ASN A 629 -13.21 -1.03 -22.55
CA ASN A 629 -12.17 -1.55 -21.66
C ASN A 629 -10.89 -2.01 -22.40
N CYS A 630 -10.82 -1.82 -23.72
CA CYS A 630 -9.65 -2.21 -24.52
C CYS A 630 -8.36 -1.51 -24.04
N GLY A 631 -7.33 -2.30 -23.74
CA GLY A 631 -6.05 -1.85 -23.17
C GLY A 631 -6.08 -1.58 -21.66
N LEU A 632 -7.26 -1.43 -21.06
CA LEU A 632 -7.42 -1.15 -19.63
C LEU A 632 -7.62 -2.42 -18.81
N VAL A 633 -8.26 -3.44 -19.38
CA VAL A 633 -8.40 -4.76 -18.76
C VAL A 633 -7.53 -5.75 -19.52
N LYS A 634 -6.47 -6.24 -18.87
CA LYS A 634 -5.44 -7.10 -19.45
C LYS A 634 -5.31 -8.38 -18.65
N ASN A 635 -4.82 -9.45 -19.26
CA ASN A 635 -4.50 -10.68 -18.52
C ASN A 635 -3.02 -10.74 -18.15
N MET A 636 -2.73 -11.23 -16.95
CA MET A 636 -1.36 -11.50 -16.52
C MET A 636 -0.73 -12.62 -17.36
N ALA A 637 0.56 -12.48 -17.67
CA ALA A 637 1.31 -13.52 -18.35
C ALA A 637 1.36 -14.80 -17.52
N ILE A 638 1.44 -15.97 -18.18
CA ILE A 638 1.27 -17.27 -17.52
C ILE A 638 2.34 -17.49 -16.43
N THR A 639 3.59 -17.11 -16.68
CA THR A 639 4.73 -17.21 -15.75
C THR A 639 4.85 -16.02 -14.80
N GLY A 640 3.99 -15.00 -14.94
CA GLY A 640 3.98 -13.83 -14.06
C GLY A 640 3.62 -14.23 -12.63
N ILE A 641 4.57 -14.05 -11.71
CA ILE A 641 4.34 -14.17 -10.27
C ILE A 641 4.09 -12.77 -9.73
N VAL A 642 3.28 -12.61 -8.69
CA VAL A 642 3.13 -11.33 -7.99
C VAL A 642 3.80 -11.39 -6.62
N SER A 643 4.63 -10.41 -6.30
CA SER A 643 5.34 -10.35 -5.02
C SER A 643 4.38 -10.03 -3.87
N THR A 644 4.58 -10.69 -2.72
CA THR A 644 3.90 -10.40 -1.45
C THR A 644 4.76 -9.52 -0.55
N ASN A 645 4.21 -9.05 0.58
CA ASN A 645 5.00 -8.28 1.55
C ASN A 645 6.03 -9.19 2.23
N LEU A 646 7.27 -8.69 2.36
CA LEU A 646 8.32 -9.40 3.08
C LEU A 646 8.34 -9.00 4.55
N ILE A 647 8.38 -10.02 5.43
CA ILE A 647 8.50 -9.86 6.88
C ILE A 647 9.98 -9.67 7.29
N GLN A 648 10.92 -10.25 6.55
CA GLN A 648 12.33 -10.28 6.94
C GLN A 648 13.04 -8.92 6.73
N PRO A 649 13.75 -8.39 7.75
CA PRO A 649 14.49 -7.13 7.61
C PRO A 649 15.78 -7.32 6.80
N LEU A 650 15.86 -6.70 5.62
CA LEU A 650 17.06 -6.76 4.76
C LEU A 650 18.21 -5.86 5.23
N LEU A 651 17.95 -4.90 6.12
CA LEU A 651 18.92 -3.87 6.50
C LEU A 651 20.20 -4.48 7.09
N GLY A 652 20.09 -5.52 7.92
CA GLY A 652 21.25 -6.24 8.47
C GLY A 652 22.06 -6.95 7.39
N ILE A 653 21.40 -7.57 6.41
CA ILE A 653 22.08 -8.23 5.28
C ILE A 653 22.83 -7.21 4.43
N LEU A 654 22.24 -6.03 4.20
CA LEU A 654 22.90 -4.97 3.43
C LEU A 654 24.21 -4.50 4.09
N LEU A 655 24.22 -4.37 5.42
CA LEU A 655 25.43 -4.01 6.16
C LEU A 655 26.53 -5.06 5.98
N VAL A 656 26.19 -6.35 6.09
CA VAL A 656 27.12 -7.46 5.86
C VAL A 656 27.66 -7.48 4.41
N CYS A 657 26.85 -7.05 3.44
CA CYS A 657 27.26 -6.93 2.04
C CYS A 657 28.13 -5.69 1.75
N GLY A 658 28.53 -4.91 2.75
CA GLY A 658 29.39 -3.73 2.59
C GLY A 658 28.65 -2.40 2.43
N MET A 659 27.39 -2.31 2.84
CA MET A 659 26.69 -1.03 2.97
C MET A 659 27.16 -0.29 4.22
N GLU A 660 27.53 0.97 4.07
CA GLU A 660 27.70 1.91 5.17
C GLU A 660 26.35 2.60 5.43
N LYS A 661 25.84 2.55 6.66
CA LYS A 661 24.58 3.22 7.05
C LYS A 661 24.76 4.74 6.91
N LEU A 662 23.70 5.43 6.49
CA LEU A 662 23.70 6.89 6.44
C LEU A 662 23.80 7.47 7.88
N SER A 663 24.98 7.92 8.29
CA SER A 663 25.24 8.54 9.60
C SER A 663 25.30 10.07 9.51
N ASP A 664 25.16 10.73 10.67
CA ASP A 664 25.13 12.20 10.79
C ASP A 664 26.49 12.88 10.51
N ASP A 665 27.60 12.12 10.60
CA ASP A 665 28.97 12.60 10.39
C ASP A 665 29.39 12.64 8.91
N LEU A 666 28.54 12.14 8.01
CA LEU A 666 28.80 12.16 6.58
C LEU A 666 28.63 13.60 6.05
N SER A 667 29.75 14.30 5.93
CA SER A 667 29.79 15.54 5.15
C SER A 667 29.43 15.25 3.68
N PRO A 668 28.84 16.21 2.95
CA PRO A 668 28.61 16.08 1.50
C PRO A 668 29.87 15.65 0.73
N LEU A 669 31.05 16.12 1.16
CA LEU A 669 32.36 15.71 0.65
C LEU A 669 32.64 14.21 0.85
N SER A 670 32.24 13.63 1.98
CA SER A 670 32.43 12.20 2.28
C SER A 670 31.52 11.28 1.48
N LEU A 671 30.47 11.82 0.86
CA LEU A 671 29.55 11.11 -0.03
C LEU A 671 30.03 11.10 -1.48
N LYS A 672 30.98 11.97 -1.85
CA LYS A 672 31.50 12.07 -3.20
C LYS A 672 32.25 10.79 -3.58
N GLY A 673 31.92 10.22 -4.74
CA GLY A 673 32.49 8.96 -5.24
C GLY A 673 31.92 7.69 -4.58
N LYS A 674 30.90 7.80 -3.71
CA LYS A 674 30.17 6.63 -3.19
C LYS A 674 28.83 6.45 -3.91
N ASN A 675 28.48 5.20 -4.19
CA ASN A 675 27.18 4.83 -4.74
C ASN A 675 26.10 4.87 -3.67
N LYS A 676 24.92 5.42 -4.00
CA LYS A 676 23.79 5.56 -3.08
C LYS A 676 22.96 4.27 -3.06
N ILE A 677 22.53 3.82 -1.88
CA ILE A 677 21.72 2.61 -1.74
C ILE A 677 20.31 2.99 -1.29
N PHE A 678 19.33 2.58 -2.08
CA PHE A 678 17.91 2.79 -1.81
C PHE A 678 17.21 1.48 -1.51
N LEU A 679 16.42 1.47 -0.43
CA LEU A 679 15.52 0.37 -0.08
C LEU A 679 14.08 0.90 -0.09
N ASN A 680 13.23 0.36 -0.97
CA ASN A 680 11.85 0.82 -1.16
C ASN A 680 11.71 2.33 -1.39
N GLY A 681 12.68 2.92 -2.09
CA GLY A 681 12.73 4.36 -2.41
C GLY A 681 13.38 5.25 -1.35
N GLU A 682 13.72 4.70 -0.19
CA GLU A 682 14.36 5.44 0.89
C GLU A 682 15.87 5.29 0.84
N TRP A 683 16.58 6.39 1.05
CA TRP A 683 18.05 6.38 1.06
C TRP A 683 18.55 5.84 2.40
N VAL A 684 18.98 4.59 2.43
CA VAL A 684 19.38 3.88 3.65
C VAL A 684 20.88 3.93 3.94
N GLY A 685 21.70 4.10 2.90
CA GLY A 685 23.15 4.08 3.04
C GLY A 685 23.91 4.34 1.75
N VAL A 686 25.21 4.11 1.81
CA VAL A 686 26.15 4.28 0.70
C VAL A 686 27.12 3.10 0.63
N CYS A 687 27.72 2.88 -0.54
CA CYS A 687 28.79 1.91 -0.72
C CYS A 687 29.85 2.46 -1.67
N ARG A 688 31.10 2.01 -1.51
CA ARG A 688 32.19 2.37 -2.43
C ARG A 688 32.16 1.52 -3.70
N ASP A 689 31.91 0.23 -3.55
CA ASP A 689 31.82 -0.72 -4.66
C ASP A 689 30.40 -1.31 -4.78
N SER A 690 29.60 -0.70 -5.66
CA SER A 690 28.26 -1.19 -5.99
C SER A 690 28.25 -2.54 -6.71
N LEU A 691 29.33 -2.92 -7.40
CA LEU A 691 29.39 -4.18 -8.15
C LEU A 691 29.54 -5.36 -7.18
N SER A 692 30.51 -5.30 -6.27
CA SER A 692 30.72 -6.34 -5.26
C SER A 692 29.50 -6.53 -4.37
N LEU A 693 28.88 -5.43 -3.92
CA LEU A 693 27.67 -5.46 -3.10
C LEU A 693 26.51 -6.15 -3.84
N VAL A 694 26.26 -5.80 -5.11
CA VAL A 694 25.17 -6.39 -5.90
C VAL A 694 25.46 -7.85 -6.23
N ASN A 695 26.71 -8.22 -6.52
CA ASN A 695 27.09 -9.62 -6.77
C ASN A 695 26.90 -10.48 -5.52
N THR A 696 27.27 -9.96 -4.35
CA THR A 696 27.07 -10.63 -3.06
C THR A 696 25.59 -10.79 -2.74
N LEU A 697 24.79 -9.74 -2.93
CA LEU A 697 23.33 -9.83 -2.75
C LEU A 697 22.68 -10.82 -3.72
N LYS A 698 23.09 -10.83 -4.99
CA LYS A 698 22.60 -11.81 -5.97
C LYS A 698 23.00 -13.23 -5.60
N ARG A 699 24.21 -13.47 -5.07
CA ARG A 699 24.61 -14.78 -4.53
C ARG A 699 23.71 -15.20 -3.38
N LYS A 700 23.51 -14.33 -2.38
CA LYS A 700 22.61 -14.59 -1.24
C LYS A 700 21.15 -14.83 -1.66
N ARG A 701 20.68 -14.17 -2.72
CA ARG A 701 19.35 -14.44 -3.29
C ARG A 701 19.26 -15.82 -3.95
N ARG A 702 20.35 -16.29 -4.56
CA ARG A 702 20.43 -17.63 -5.17
C ARG A 702 20.55 -18.74 -4.11
N SER A 703 21.23 -18.49 -3.00
CA SER A 703 21.28 -19.40 -1.84
C SER A 703 20.02 -19.35 -0.95
N LYS A 704 18.98 -18.58 -1.34
CA LYS A 704 17.73 -18.35 -0.59
C LYS A 704 17.88 -17.65 0.77
N GLU A 705 19.05 -17.10 1.11
CA GLU A 705 19.23 -16.22 2.28
C GLU A 705 18.49 -14.88 2.13
N VAL A 706 18.39 -14.39 0.90
CA VAL A 706 17.56 -13.25 0.53
C VAL A 706 16.37 -13.79 -0.27
N PRO A 707 15.12 -13.39 0.05
CA PRO A 707 13.97 -13.90 -0.66
C PRO A 707 14.05 -13.67 -2.19
N PRO A 708 13.68 -14.67 -3.03
CA PRO A 708 13.79 -14.56 -4.48
C PRO A 708 13.02 -13.36 -5.08
N GLN A 709 11.94 -12.94 -4.43
CA GLN A 709 11.12 -11.80 -4.86
C GLN A 709 11.76 -10.42 -4.64
N VAL A 710 12.93 -10.34 -4.01
CA VAL A 710 13.66 -9.08 -3.85
C VAL A 710 14.22 -8.64 -5.21
N GLU A 711 13.83 -7.44 -5.64
CA GLU A 711 14.35 -6.81 -6.86
C GLU A 711 15.62 -6.03 -6.51
N ILE A 712 16.67 -6.23 -7.31
CA ILE A 712 17.96 -5.57 -7.13
C ILE A 712 18.36 -4.96 -8.47
N LYS A 713 18.43 -3.64 -8.53
CA LYS A 713 18.88 -2.89 -9.72
C LYS A 713 20.13 -2.07 -9.38
N ARG A 714 21.19 -2.26 -10.16
CA ARG A 714 22.37 -1.38 -10.17
C ARG A 714 22.22 -0.39 -11.32
N ASP A 715 22.20 0.90 -11.01
CA ASP A 715 22.16 1.99 -11.99
C ASP A 715 23.54 2.65 -12.03
N GLN A 716 24.32 2.35 -13.06
CA GLN A 716 25.67 2.87 -13.20
C GLN A 716 25.69 4.34 -13.60
N GLN A 717 24.69 4.80 -14.36
CA GLN A 717 24.61 6.19 -14.81
C GLN A 717 24.30 7.15 -13.66
N GLN A 718 23.46 6.72 -12.73
CA GLN A 718 23.09 7.51 -11.55
C GLN A 718 23.97 7.23 -10.32
N GLU A 719 24.86 6.24 -10.41
CA GLU A 719 25.68 5.77 -9.30
C GLU A 719 24.83 5.27 -8.12
N GLU A 720 23.79 4.49 -8.39
CA GLU A 720 22.82 4.03 -7.38
C GLU A 720 22.58 2.52 -7.41
N VAL A 721 22.25 1.96 -6.25
CA VAL A 721 21.70 0.61 -6.12
C VAL A 721 20.30 0.75 -5.55
N ARG A 722 19.29 0.27 -6.26
CA ARG A 722 17.89 0.32 -5.85
C ARG A 722 17.37 -1.09 -5.56
N ILE A 723 16.79 -1.26 -4.39
CA ILE A 723 16.30 -2.53 -3.88
C ILE A 723 14.83 -2.37 -3.53
N PHE A 724 13.98 -3.26 -4.03
CA PHE A 724 12.54 -3.26 -3.75
C PHE A 724 12.10 -4.58 -3.12
N THR A 725 11.31 -4.47 -2.07
CA THR A 725 10.72 -5.58 -1.30
C THR A 725 9.21 -5.41 -1.13
N ASP A 726 8.61 -4.43 -1.80
CA ASP A 726 7.19 -4.13 -1.70
C ASP A 726 6.34 -5.17 -2.46
N SER A 727 5.09 -5.34 -2.03
CA SER A 727 4.12 -6.22 -2.71
C SER A 727 3.64 -5.63 -4.05
N GLY A 728 3.05 -6.48 -4.88
CA GLY A 728 2.42 -6.07 -6.15
C GLY A 728 3.37 -5.90 -7.33
N ARG A 729 4.65 -6.23 -7.21
CA ARG A 729 5.56 -6.32 -8.37
C ARG A 729 5.30 -7.62 -9.12
N ILE A 730 5.57 -7.64 -10.43
CA ILE A 730 5.44 -8.86 -11.25
C ILE A 730 6.84 -9.35 -11.65
N PRO A 731 7.57 -10.09 -10.78
CA PRO A 731 8.76 -10.80 -11.19
C PRO A 731 8.43 -11.93 -12.17
N THR A 732 9.29 -12.11 -13.14
CA THR A 732 9.20 -13.18 -14.14
C THR A 732 10.46 -14.05 -14.04
N PRO A 733 10.32 -15.37 -13.91
CA PRO A 733 11.46 -16.27 -13.84
C PRO A 733 12.21 -16.29 -15.18
N PHE A 734 13.54 -16.31 -15.11
CA PHE A 734 14.43 -16.41 -16.26
C PHE A 734 15.58 -17.37 -15.97
N TRP A 735 16.11 -17.98 -17.01
CA TRP A 735 17.34 -18.76 -16.95
C TRP A 735 18.55 -17.86 -16.70
N LEU A 736 19.48 -18.33 -15.88
CA LEU A 736 20.74 -17.66 -15.63
C LEU A 736 21.81 -18.26 -16.54
N LEU A 737 22.26 -17.48 -17.52
CA LEU A 737 23.46 -17.81 -18.29
C LEU A 737 24.69 -17.39 -17.47
N LYS A 738 25.53 -18.36 -17.12
CA LYS A 738 26.89 -18.10 -16.66
C LYS A 738 27.75 -18.01 -17.91
N ILE A 739 28.14 -16.79 -18.27
CA ILE A 739 29.09 -16.50 -19.35
C ILE A 739 30.48 -16.44 -18.74
#